data_AF-A0A8T5DZJ9-F1
#
_entry.id   AF-A0A8T5DZJ9-F1
#
_cell.length_a   1.000
_cell.length_b   1.000
_cell.length_c   1.000
_cell.angle_alpha   90.00
_cell.angle_beta   90.00
_cell.angle_gamma   90.00
#
_symmetry.space_group_name_H-M   'P 1'
#
loop_
_entity.id
_entity.type
_entity.pdbx_description
1 polymer ?
#
loop_
_entity_poly.entity_id
_entity_poly.type
_entity_poly.pdbx_seq_one_letter_code
_entity_poly.pdbx_strand_id
1 'polypeptide(L)'
;YEFRFKYASIWNSTKSKAVETFNAYKCENGAWKSTDIKLSTNANKMCSEMGGPMVVVEKDDLSKFPTLYNTSADIKVYVATAGNSNNMTTPSDIVDPGWTTPGTVDFSIDNAFAYGADSAKFEDILKQGYVGYEDCYNEIDDDSDGTIDCSDWDCEYSDKCASTGVNAAGFVDTSSPMVTGVKIEEYPDAVLIMYDTNKPTNGTLTFYNNDSTCTSLNTTLYDVGITKNATMRSYKLWHAAHIYSDSSESLAYALANNTQYYYKIKVCDSNDRCSVSKCSNFTTAESTEKCGYCNFVTRLKMPTGWNVSYDVDQDGTYEHLQGQVCGPNAGMKVNYSDGRSVNIKLEKSDGQVYMEFFNTSLTKSGLNDKVRTISDSGDLIHDTTELYVGMESDTRDKIINNLHPEACKIKIPFSGTCSELYHCDDSGNNCEDRTNDATLLDAANCIWQLPYCEFSTWDADGNPDDSSSSSSGGGGGGGGGGGAATGTTYVITNEQFSSGYSNNLGVGDKMKFQVVASNHFVAVNKISGNRVSINVTSELQQASLSIGETKKFDVDSDNYYDLSVTLNSINGTTNADITVKSINEEVVAGSEDSGITGNAVDDSSGGSESGQETPAIVIEEDSSLTWIWVLIVILIVIGAGYWFYNKKQ
;
A
#
# COMPACT_ATOMS: atom_id res chain seq x y z
N TYR A 1 13.39 -28.32 15.18
CA TYR A 1 14.69 -28.13 14.52
C TYR A 1 14.94 -29.30 13.60
N GLU A 2 14.94 -28.97 12.32
CA GLU A 2 14.90 -29.90 11.22
C GLU A 2 16.31 -30.09 10.66
N PHE A 3 17.17 -29.09 10.83
CA PHE A 3 18.57 -29.09 10.40
C PHE A 3 19.51 -28.67 11.52
N ARG A 4 20.76 -29.14 11.43
CA ARG A 4 21.88 -28.68 12.26
C ARG A 4 23.10 -28.51 11.38
N PHE A 5 23.67 -27.31 11.41
CA PHE A 5 24.90 -27.00 10.70
C PHE A 5 26.04 -26.79 11.69
N LYS A 6 27.21 -27.31 11.33
CA LYS A 6 28.42 -27.17 12.13
C LYS A 6 29.53 -26.65 11.24
N TYR A 7 30.11 -25.53 11.67
CA TYR A 7 31.34 -24.98 11.13
C TYR A 7 32.40 -24.98 12.23
N ALA A 8 33.62 -25.36 11.86
CA ALA A 8 34.79 -25.26 12.72
C ALA A 8 35.97 -24.75 11.90
N SER A 9 36.71 -23.79 12.45
CA SER A 9 37.90 -23.21 11.85
C SER A 9 39.07 -23.34 12.82
N ILE A 10 40.13 -24.03 12.40
CA ILE A 10 41.31 -24.28 13.23
C ILE A 10 42.53 -23.74 12.52
N TRP A 11 43.28 -22.85 13.16
CA TRP A 11 44.53 -22.34 12.62
C TRP A 11 45.57 -23.47 12.46
N ASN A 12 46.05 -23.67 11.24
CA ASN A 12 47.14 -24.58 10.95
C ASN A 12 48.44 -23.77 10.78
N SER A 13 49.28 -23.78 11.83
CA SER A 13 50.55 -23.04 11.86
C SER A 13 51.49 -23.45 10.72
N THR A 14 51.55 -24.73 10.36
CA THR A 14 52.42 -25.23 9.29
C THR A 14 52.01 -24.71 7.92
N LYS A 15 50.71 -24.59 7.65
CA LYS A 15 50.18 -24.08 6.38
C LYS A 15 49.95 -22.57 6.41
N SER A 16 50.13 -21.92 7.56
CA SER A 16 49.82 -20.50 7.79
C SER A 16 48.42 -20.11 7.29
N LYS A 17 47.44 -20.99 7.51
CA LYS A 17 46.04 -20.75 7.15
C LYS A 17 45.08 -21.50 8.06
N ALA A 18 43.85 -21.01 8.14
CA ALA A 18 42.76 -21.75 8.76
C ALA A 18 42.42 -23.02 7.96
N VAL A 19 42.11 -24.09 8.69
CA VAL A 19 41.52 -25.31 8.16
C VAL A 19 40.08 -25.35 8.61
N GLU A 20 39.17 -25.29 7.65
CA GLU A 20 37.74 -25.24 7.89
C GLU A 20 37.11 -26.62 7.71
N THR A 21 36.16 -26.95 8.57
CA THR A 21 35.39 -28.20 8.53
C THR A 21 33.91 -27.88 8.62
N PHE A 22 33.15 -28.48 7.70
CA PHE A 22 31.72 -28.31 7.58
C PHE A 22 31.02 -29.65 7.78
N ASN A 23 29.97 -29.67 8.60
CA ASN A 23 29.08 -30.82 8.71
C ASN A 23 27.63 -30.35 8.73
N ALA A 24 26.81 -30.90 7.85
CA ALA A 24 25.37 -30.70 7.84
C ALA A 24 24.64 -31.96 8.30
N TYR A 25 23.59 -31.78 9.08
CA TYR A 25 22.74 -32.84 9.57
C TYR A 25 21.27 -32.47 9.37
N LYS A 26 20.43 -33.48 9.10
CA LYS A 26 18.97 -33.38 9.18
C LYS A 26 18.45 -34.17 10.38
N CYS A 27 17.30 -33.78 10.90
CA CYS A 27 16.59 -34.54 11.93
C CYS A 27 15.83 -35.70 11.27
N GLU A 28 16.05 -36.91 11.76
CA GLU A 28 15.33 -38.10 11.31
C GLU A 28 15.04 -38.97 12.54
N ASN A 29 13.75 -39.14 12.86
CA ASN A 29 13.28 -39.90 14.03
C ASN A 29 13.91 -39.42 15.36
N GLY A 30 14.03 -38.10 15.55
CA GLY A 30 14.61 -37.50 16.75
C GLY A 30 16.13 -37.60 16.85
N ALA A 31 16.82 -38.07 15.80
CA ALA A 31 18.27 -38.18 15.76
C ALA A 31 18.88 -37.39 14.59
N TRP A 32 20.08 -36.84 14.80
CA TRP A 32 20.83 -36.16 13.76
C TRP A 32 21.48 -37.15 12.80
N LYS A 33 21.13 -37.08 11.51
CA LYS A 33 21.74 -37.85 10.42
C LYS A 33 22.49 -36.93 9.49
N SER A 34 23.71 -37.34 9.10
CA SER A 34 24.52 -36.58 8.13
C SER A 34 23.76 -36.46 6.82
N THR A 35 23.88 -35.30 6.18
CA THR A 35 23.26 -35.02 4.89
C THR A 35 24.25 -34.30 3.98
N ASP A 36 23.94 -34.25 2.69
CA ASP A 36 24.73 -33.69 1.60
C ASP A 36 24.42 -32.22 1.31
N ILE A 37 23.76 -31.52 2.24
CA ILE A 37 23.63 -30.06 2.22
C ILE A 37 25.03 -29.44 2.22
N LYS A 38 25.32 -28.62 1.21
CA LYS A 38 26.60 -27.93 1.10
C LYS A 38 26.57 -26.71 2.02
N LEU A 39 27.64 -26.54 2.78
CA LEU A 39 27.86 -25.38 3.60
C LEU A 39 29.05 -24.60 3.05
N SER A 40 28.97 -23.28 3.16
CA SER A 40 30.05 -22.37 2.81
C SER A 40 30.15 -21.24 3.83
N THR A 41 31.08 -20.31 3.61
CA THR A 41 31.34 -19.12 4.44
C THR A 41 31.50 -17.92 3.53
N ASN A 42 31.13 -16.73 3.99
CA ASN A 42 31.48 -15.49 3.34
C ASN A 42 32.51 -14.72 4.19
N ALA A 43 33.80 -14.93 3.90
CA ALA A 43 34.89 -14.35 4.67
C ALA A 43 34.86 -12.81 4.71
N ASN A 44 34.38 -12.18 3.64
CA ASN A 44 34.24 -10.72 3.60
C ASN A 44 33.21 -10.30 4.65
N LYS A 45 31.97 -10.81 4.58
CA LYS A 45 30.92 -10.48 5.56
C LYS A 45 31.31 -10.81 7.00
N MET A 46 31.98 -11.95 7.21
CA MET A 46 32.49 -12.34 8.53
C MET A 46 33.44 -11.29 9.12
N CYS A 47 34.34 -10.74 8.30
CA CYS A 47 35.35 -9.80 8.76
C CYS A 47 34.89 -8.33 8.75
N SER A 48 34.07 -7.92 7.78
CA SER A 48 33.71 -6.52 7.57
C SER A 48 32.35 -6.13 8.15
N GLU A 49 31.40 -7.06 8.25
CA GLU A 49 30.02 -6.75 8.67
C GLU A 49 29.66 -7.38 10.01
N MET A 50 29.94 -8.67 10.21
CA MET A 50 29.46 -9.41 11.37
C MET A 50 30.47 -9.48 12.53
N GLY A 51 31.77 -9.30 12.25
CA GLY A 51 32.83 -9.46 13.25
C GLY A 51 32.94 -10.89 13.83
N GLY A 52 32.45 -11.90 13.10
CA GLY A 52 32.29 -13.27 13.61
C GLY A 52 32.05 -14.30 12.51
N PRO A 53 32.03 -15.61 12.85
CA PRO A 53 31.88 -16.68 11.87
C PRO A 53 30.49 -16.75 11.26
N MET A 54 30.41 -17.03 9.96
CA MET A 54 29.17 -17.21 9.20
C MET A 54 29.04 -18.64 8.70
N VAL A 55 27.85 -19.20 8.71
CA VAL A 55 27.53 -20.39 7.92
C VAL A 55 26.52 -20.01 6.86
N VAL A 56 26.86 -20.28 5.61
CA VAL A 56 25.99 -20.05 4.45
C VAL A 56 25.45 -21.39 3.97
N VAL A 57 24.15 -21.43 3.72
CA VAL A 57 23.44 -22.58 3.17
C VAL A 57 22.59 -22.08 2.01
N GLU A 58 22.72 -22.71 0.85
CA GLU A 58 21.90 -22.38 -0.31
C GLU A 58 20.46 -22.85 -0.10
N LYS A 59 19.49 -22.02 -0.48
CA LYS A 59 18.05 -22.34 -0.42
C LYS A 59 17.76 -23.66 -1.14
N ASP A 60 18.35 -23.85 -2.32
CA ASP A 60 18.19 -25.05 -3.15
C ASP A 60 18.67 -26.34 -2.46
N ASP A 61 19.67 -26.25 -1.57
CA ASP A 61 20.10 -27.42 -0.80
C ASP A 61 19.09 -27.81 0.28
N LEU A 62 18.39 -26.84 0.87
CA LEU A 62 17.31 -27.09 1.83
C LEU A 62 16.04 -27.60 1.14
N SER A 63 15.70 -27.05 -0.04
CA SER A 63 14.52 -27.43 -0.84
C SER A 63 14.50 -28.89 -1.28
N LYS A 64 15.64 -29.59 -1.21
CA LYS A 64 15.72 -31.05 -1.41
C LYS A 64 15.00 -31.85 -0.32
N PHE A 65 14.63 -31.22 0.80
CA PHE A 65 13.98 -31.85 1.94
C PHE A 65 12.60 -31.23 2.21
N PRO A 66 11.61 -31.37 1.30
CA PRO A 66 10.32 -30.67 1.36
C PRO A 66 9.46 -31.07 2.57
N THR A 67 9.73 -32.21 3.21
CA THR A 67 9.06 -32.61 4.46
C THR A 67 9.64 -31.94 5.71
N LEU A 68 10.80 -31.30 5.58
CA LEU A 68 11.55 -30.67 6.66
C LEU A 68 11.75 -29.16 6.44
N TYR A 69 11.57 -28.68 5.22
CA TYR A 69 11.77 -27.29 4.85
C TYR A 69 10.63 -26.79 3.98
N ASN A 70 9.99 -25.71 4.43
CA ASN A 70 9.03 -24.93 3.67
C ASN A 70 9.68 -23.58 3.34
N THR A 71 9.79 -23.25 2.05
CA THR A 71 10.45 -22.04 1.56
C THR A 71 9.75 -20.75 1.95
N SER A 72 8.46 -20.82 2.28
CA SER A 72 7.63 -19.66 2.63
C SER A 72 7.38 -19.54 4.14
N ALA A 73 7.90 -20.47 4.94
CA ALA A 73 7.73 -20.43 6.39
C ALA A 73 8.88 -19.66 7.06
N ASP A 74 8.56 -19.01 8.18
CA ASP A 74 9.56 -18.46 9.08
C ASP A 74 10.51 -19.54 9.60
N ILE A 75 11.77 -19.15 9.84
CA ILE A 75 12.82 -20.05 10.28
C ILE A 75 13.17 -19.74 11.72
N LYS A 76 13.13 -20.77 12.57
CA LYS A 76 13.65 -20.69 13.93
C LYS A 76 15.13 -21.05 13.97
N VAL A 77 15.97 -20.11 14.34
CA VAL A 77 17.43 -20.26 14.38
C VAL A 77 17.90 -20.26 15.84
N TYR A 78 18.78 -21.20 16.16
CA TYR A 78 19.52 -21.24 17.42
C TYR A 78 21.00 -21.34 17.09
N VAL A 79 21.80 -20.48 17.70
CA VAL A 79 23.25 -20.41 17.44
C VAL A 79 24.00 -20.60 18.74
N ALA A 80 25.02 -21.44 18.71
CA ALA A 80 25.95 -21.59 19.81
C ALA A 80 27.38 -21.64 19.26
N THR A 81 28.29 -20.92 19.89
CA THR A 81 29.71 -20.92 19.53
C THR A 81 30.53 -21.55 20.64
N ALA A 82 31.71 -22.06 20.29
CA ALA A 82 32.65 -22.63 21.25
C ALA A 82 34.08 -22.28 20.83
N GLY A 83 34.85 -21.69 21.76
CA GLY A 83 36.29 -21.54 21.62
C GLY A 83 37.07 -22.82 21.95
N ASN A 84 38.39 -22.68 22.10
CA ASN A 84 39.30 -23.82 22.30
C ASN A 84 39.08 -24.61 23.61
N SER A 85 38.48 -24.00 24.62
CA SER A 85 38.19 -24.59 25.93
C SER A 85 36.77 -25.12 26.07
N ASN A 86 35.92 -24.89 25.07
CA ASN A 86 34.47 -25.08 25.14
C ASN A 86 34.04 -26.12 24.11
N ASN A 87 32.78 -26.54 24.18
CA ASN A 87 32.21 -27.48 23.22
C ASN A 87 30.70 -27.30 23.09
N MET A 88 30.05 -28.14 22.30
CA MET A 88 28.61 -28.03 22.04
C MET A 88 27.70 -28.22 23.27
N THR A 89 28.19 -28.82 24.36
CA THR A 89 27.43 -28.95 25.62
C THR A 89 27.78 -27.86 26.64
N THR A 90 28.84 -27.09 26.38
CA THR A 90 29.34 -25.99 27.21
C THR A 90 29.80 -24.85 26.31
N PRO A 91 28.87 -24.24 25.54
CA PRO A 91 29.22 -23.21 24.56
C PRO A 91 29.83 -21.98 25.26
N SER A 92 30.67 -21.24 24.53
CA SER A 92 31.23 -19.98 25.00
C SER A 92 30.25 -18.81 24.84
N ASP A 93 29.36 -18.90 23.86
CA ASP A 93 28.34 -17.89 23.57
C ASP A 93 27.12 -18.58 22.92
N ILE A 94 25.93 -18.05 23.19
CA ILE A 94 24.65 -18.58 22.72
C ILE A 94 23.76 -17.41 22.31
N VAL A 95 23.12 -17.54 21.16
CA VAL A 95 21.93 -16.77 20.81
C VAL A 95 20.74 -17.69 20.97
N ASP A 96 19.82 -17.30 21.86
CA ASP A 96 18.58 -18.03 22.13
C ASP A 96 17.76 -18.21 20.85
N PRO A 97 16.85 -19.20 20.81
CA PRO A 97 16.07 -19.46 19.61
C PRO A 97 15.25 -18.25 19.16
N GLY A 98 15.66 -17.64 18.04
CA GLY A 98 14.97 -16.52 17.40
C GLY A 98 14.26 -16.96 16.13
N TRP A 99 13.13 -16.33 15.82
CA TRP A 99 12.50 -16.47 14.52
C TRP A 99 13.03 -15.41 13.55
N THR A 100 13.14 -15.77 12.29
CA THR A 100 13.47 -14.85 11.20
C THR A 100 12.66 -15.23 9.98
N THR A 101 12.13 -14.23 9.29
CA THR A 101 11.46 -14.42 8.00
C THR A 101 12.50 -14.48 6.88
N PRO A 102 12.45 -15.44 5.95
CA PRO A 102 13.35 -15.45 4.80
C PRO A 102 13.21 -14.15 3.98
N GLY A 103 14.33 -13.51 3.66
CA GLY A 103 14.33 -12.28 2.85
C GLY A 103 14.30 -10.98 3.64
N THR A 104 14.41 -11.02 4.97
CA THR A 104 14.44 -9.80 5.81
C THR A 104 15.85 -9.30 6.15
N VAL A 105 16.88 -10.08 5.86
CA VAL A 105 18.28 -9.70 6.12
C VAL A 105 19.05 -9.69 4.81
N ASP A 106 19.85 -8.63 4.61
CA ASP A 106 20.62 -8.38 3.38
C ASP A 106 19.74 -8.30 2.12
N PHE A 107 18.50 -7.83 2.30
CA PHE A 107 17.56 -7.71 1.20
C PHE A 107 17.90 -6.52 0.30
N SER A 108 17.46 -6.58 -0.95
CA SER A 108 17.47 -5.44 -1.85
C SER A 108 16.15 -5.35 -2.57
N ILE A 109 15.73 -4.12 -2.83
CA ILE A 109 14.57 -3.84 -3.67
C ILE A 109 15.11 -3.10 -4.87
N ASP A 110 15.71 -3.86 -5.79
CA ASP A 110 16.25 -3.33 -7.04
C ASP A 110 15.14 -3.20 -8.11
N ASN A 111 14.06 -3.97 -7.97
CA ASN A 111 12.83 -3.98 -8.79
C ASN A 111 11.77 -4.91 -8.17
N ALA A 112 10.57 -4.96 -8.77
CA ALA A 112 9.44 -5.82 -8.42
C ALA A 112 9.77 -7.30 -8.21
N PHE A 113 10.85 -7.79 -8.82
CA PHE A 113 11.23 -9.21 -8.86
C PHE A 113 12.44 -9.52 -7.97
N ALA A 114 12.89 -8.54 -7.18
CA ALA A 114 13.95 -8.76 -6.22
C ALA A 114 13.47 -9.71 -5.10
N TYR A 115 14.35 -10.57 -4.60
CA TYR A 115 14.00 -11.59 -3.61
C TYR A 115 13.43 -10.97 -2.33
N GLY A 116 12.21 -11.36 -1.95
CA GLY A 116 11.51 -10.83 -0.78
C GLY A 116 10.68 -9.57 -1.06
N ALA A 117 10.71 -9.03 -2.29
CA ALA A 117 9.67 -8.12 -2.74
C ALA A 117 8.40 -8.93 -2.98
N ASP A 118 7.30 -8.48 -2.39
CA ASP A 118 5.99 -8.98 -2.80
C ASP A 118 5.71 -8.43 -4.19
N SER A 119 5.88 -9.28 -5.21
CA SER A 119 5.68 -8.86 -6.59
C SER A 119 4.23 -8.46 -6.86
N ALA A 120 3.26 -9.02 -6.13
CA ALA A 120 1.86 -8.64 -6.25
C ALA A 120 1.63 -7.26 -5.64
N LYS A 121 2.11 -6.99 -4.41
CA LYS A 121 2.05 -5.64 -3.84
C LYS A 121 2.87 -4.64 -4.65
N PHE A 122 3.99 -5.01 -5.24
CA PHE A 122 4.76 -4.11 -6.11
C PHE A 122 4.00 -3.82 -7.42
N GLU A 123 3.37 -4.82 -8.04
CA GLU A 123 2.48 -4.64 -9.18
C GLU A 123 1.27 -3.77 -8.82
N ASP A 124 0.76 -3.90 -7.60
CA ASP A 124 -0.34 -3.09 -7.09
C ASP A 124 0.09 -1.63 -6.85
N ILE A 125 1.27 -1.39 -6.26
CA ILE A 125 1.89 -0.06 -6.19
C ILE A 125 2.07 0.53 -7.59
N LEU A 126 2.49 -0.28 -8.57
CA LEU A 126 2.61 0.16 -9.95
C LEU A 126 1.23 0.46 -10.56
N LYS A 127 0.18 -0.26 -10.18
CA LYS A 127 -1.19 -0.13 -10.70
C LYS A 127 -1.93 1.05 -10.08
N GLN A 128 -1.89 1.20 -8.76
CA GLN A 128 -2.60 2.20 -7.96
C GLN A 128 -1.78 3.47 -7.72
N GLY A 129 -0.45 3.35 -7.69
CA GLY A 129 0.48 4.46 -7.41
C GLY A 129 0.83 4.63 -5.93
N TYR A 130 0.19 3.86 -5.04
CA TYR A 130 0.33 3.88 -3.58
C TYR A 130 0.36 2.45 -3.02
N VAL A 131 0.71 2.31 -1.74
CA VAL A 131 0.49 1.07 -0.99
C VAL A 131 -0.87 1.20 -0.32
N GLY A 132 -1.82 0.35 -0.73
CA GLY A 132 -3.11 0.23 -0.06
C GLY A 132 -2.91 -0.40 1.32
N TYR A 133 -3.67 0.07 2.31
CA TYR A 133 -3.71 -0.49 3.65
C TYR A 133 -5.11 -1.02 3.95
N GLU A 134 -5.15 -1.99 4.85
CA GLU A 134 -6.40 -2.59 5.31
C GLU A 134 -7.37 -1.57 5.95
N ASP A 135 -8.66 -1.61 5.56
CA ASP A 135 -9.73 -1.02 6.37
C ASP A 135 -10.18 -2.04 7.42
N CYS A 136 -9.76 -1.78 8.65
CA CYS A 136 -10.02 -2.66 9.79
C CYS A 136 -11.51 -2.83 10.14
N TYR A 137 -12.42 -2.13 9.46
CA TYR A 137 -13.83 -2.06 9.81
C TYR A 137 -14.78 -2.85 8.90
N ASN A 138 -14.31 -3.42 7.77
CA ASN A 138 -15.21 -3.79 6.67
C ASN A 138 -15.29 -5.30 6.31
N GLU A 139 -14.52 -6.19 6.97
CA GLU A 139 -14.47 -7.64 6.67
C GLU A 139 -13.99 -7.99 5.24
N ILE A 140 -13.24 -7.11 4.59
CA ILE A 140 -12.69 -7.25 3.24
C ILE A 140 -11.16 -7.19 3.33
N ASP A 141 -10.48 -7.97 2.49
CA ASP A 141 -9.03 -7.90 2.28
C ASP A 141 -8.76 -6.76 1.29
N ASP A 142 -8.58 -5.54 1.80
CA ASP A 142 -8.52 -4.33 0.97
C ASP A 142 -7.17 -4.18 0.26
N ASP A 143 -6.10 -4.67 0.89
CA ASP A 143 -4.75 -4.63 0.32
C ASP A 143 -4.35 -5.93 -0.42
N SER A 144 -5.25 -6.91 -0.43
CA SER A 144 -5.16 -8.19 -1.15
C SER A 144 -3.96 -9.06 -0.75
N ASP A 145 -3.54 -8.99 0.51
CA ASP A 145 -2.40 -9.75 1.03
C ASP A 145 -2.77 -11.09 1.68
N GLY A 146 -4.07 -11.36 1.76
CA GLY A 146 -4.65 -12.60 2.25
C GLY A 146 -5.02 -12.58 3.73
N THR A 147 -4.84 -11.46 4.43
CA THR A 147 -5.43 -11.22 5.75
C THR A 147 -6.61 -10.25 5.69
N ILE A 148 -7.44 -10.24 6.74
CA ILE A 148 -8.61 -9.35 6.85
C ILE A 148 -8.72 -8.75 8.25
N ASP A 149 -9.15 -7.50 8.31
CA ASP A 149 -9.35 -6.68 9.51
C ASP A 149 -8.24 -6.89 10.56
N CYS A 150 -8.60 -7.25 11.79
CA CYS A 150 -7.69 -7.47 12.89
C CYS A 150 -6.71 -8.64 12.71
N SER A 151 -6.98 -9.54 11.76
CA SER A 151 -6.01 -10.59 11.41
C SER A 151 -4.88 -10.04 10.55
N ASP A 152 -5.07 -8.86 9.96
CA ASP A 152 -4.09 -8.09 9.23
C ASP A 152 -3.17 -7.30 10.19
N TRP A 153 -1.92 -7.13 9.78
CA TRP A 153 -0.94 -6.34 10.52
C TRP A 153 -1.14 -4.84 10.39
N ASP A 154 -1.73 -4.38 9.29
CA ASP A 154 -2.05 -2.97 9.09
C ASP A 154 -2.97 -2.44 10.20
N CYS A 155 -3.79 -3.34 10.72
CA CYS A 155 -4.72 -3.13 11.82
C CYS A 155 -4.16 -3.35 13.22
N GLU A 156 -2.85 -3.59 13.41
CA GLU A 156 -2.23 -3.84 14.74
C GLU A 156 -2.56 -2.72 15.73
N TYR A 157 -2.63 -1.47 15.28
CA TYR A 157 -2.90 -0.32 16.13
C TYR A 157 -4.31 0.26 15.93
N SER A 158 -5.21 -0.47 15.27
CA SER A 158 -6.63 -0.16 15.25
C SER A 158 -7.26 -0.53 16.59
N ASP A 159 -8.07 0.36 17.16
CA ASP A 159 -8.71 0.16 18.47
C ASP A 159 -9.76 -0.95 18.43
N LYS A 160 -10.50 -1.10 17.32
CA LYS A 160 -11.40 -2.25 17.07
C LYS A 160 -10.66 -3.59 17.23
N CYS A 161 -9.36 -3.59 16.98
CA CYS A 161 -8.50 -4.76 17.05
C CYS A 161 -7.80 -4.96 18.39
N ALA A 162 -8.17 -4.18 19.41
CA ALA A 162 -7.68 -4.38 20.77
C ALA A 162 -7.95 -5.82 21.24
N SER A 163 -6.87 -6.55 21.54
CA SER A 163 -6.92 -7.95 22.00
C SER A 163 -7.49 -8.98 21.00
N THR A 164 -7.62 -8.63 19.72
CA THR A 164 -8.14 -9.51 18.66
C THR A 164 -7.12 -9.68 17.54
N GLY A 165 -7.22 -10.78 16.78
CA GLY A 165 -6.35 -11.06 15.64
C GLY A 165 -4.85 -11.03 15.99
N VAL A 166 -4.05 -10.18 15.34
CA VAL A 166 -2.61 -10.06 15.63
C VAL A 166 -2.32 -9.57 17.06
N ASN A 167 -3.29 -8.91 17.71
CA ASN A 167 -3.20 -8.45 19.10
C ASN A 167 -3.74 -9.45 20.12
N ALA A 168 -4.22 -10.62 19.70
CA ALA A 168 -4.80 -11.58 20.63
C ALA A 168 -3.74 -12.11 21.62
N ALA A 169 -4.12 -12.30 22.90
CA ALA A 169 -3.18 -12.71 23.95
C ALA A 169 -2.44 -14.05 23.71
N GLY A 170 -2.95 -14.90 22.82
CA GLY A 170 -2.33 -16.17 22.41
C GLY A 170 -1.62 -16.11 21.06
N PHE A 171 -1.67 -14.98 20.37
CA PHE A 171 -0.99 -14.79 19.09
C PHE A 171 0.52 -14.80 19.33
N VAL A 172 1.21 -15.65 18.57
CA VAL A 172 2.67 -15.70 18.59
C VAL A 172 3.11 -15.20 17.24
N ASP A 173 3.47 -13.93 17.19
CA ASP A 173 4.19 -13.40 16.05
C ASP A 173 5.42 -14.29 15.83
N THR A 174 5.71 -14.74 14.62
CA THR A 174 7.00 -15.35 14.24
C THR A 174 7.70 -14.62 13.10
N SER A 175 7.04 -13.63 12.50
CA SER A 175 7.54 -12.93 11.34
C SER A 175 8.44 -11.75 11.74
N SER A 176 9.38 -11.43 10.87
CA SER A 176 10.09 -10.15 10.86
C SER A 176 9.46 -9.26 9.79
N PRO A 177 9.40 -7.93 9.99
CA PRO A 177 8.75 -7.03 9.03
C PRO A 177 9.45 -7.07 7.66
N MET A 178 8.72 -6.92 6.56
CA MET A 178 9.29 -6.89 5.22
C MET A 178 9.09 -5.50 4.64
N VAL A 179 10.11 -4.99 3.95
CA VAL A 179 9.96 -3.77 3.14
C VAL A 179 9.29 -4.17 1.83
N THR A 180 8.13 -3.60 1.54
CA THR A 180 7.28 -3.95 0.39
C THR A 180 7.60 -3.10 -0.84
N GLY A 181 8.08 -1.87 -0.64
CA GLY A 181 8.46 -0.95 -1.70
C GLY A 181 9.52 0.05 -1.27
N VAL A 182 10.31 0.54 -2.24
CA VAL A 182 11.25 1.66 -2.05
C VAL A 182 11.10 2.61 -3.25
N LYS A 183 10.84 3.88 -2.97
CA LYS A 183 10.80 4.98 -3.95
C LYS A 183 11.94 5.94 -3.65
N ILE A 184 12.74 6.28 -4.66
CA ILE A 184 13.89 7.18 -4.52
C ILE A 184 13.70 8.37 -5.46
N GLU A 185 13.66 9.58 -4.91
CA GLU A 185 13.74 10.82 -5.68
C GLU A 185 15.12 11.44 -5.53
N GLU A 186 15.91 11.39 -6.61
CA GLU A 186 17.27 11.92 -6.66
C GLU A 186 17.25 13.39 -7.09
N TYR A 187 17.83 14.26 -6.25
CA TYR A 187 18.02 15.68 -6.53
C TYR A 187 19.51 16.04 -6.65
N PRO A 188 19.89 17.24 -7.12
CA PRO A 188 21.29 17.62 -7.30
C PRO A 188 22.09 17.69 -6.00
N ASP A 189 21.44 18.00 -4.89
CA ASP A 189 22.07 18.26 -3.59
C ASP A 189 21.39 17.52 -2.42
N ALA A 190 20.44 16.65 -2.74
CA ALA A 190 19.60 15.94 -1.80
C ALA A 190 19.07 14.62 -2.39
N VAL A 191 18.52 13.77 -1.54
CA VAL A 191 17.70 12.63 -1.96
C VAL A 191 16.55 12.44 -0.97
N LEU A 192 15.41 11.98 -1.47
CA LEU A 192 14.33 11.46 -0.66
C LEU A 192 14.20 9.95 -0.90
N ILE A 193 14.26 9.16 0.17
CA ILE A 193 14.04 7.72 0.14
C ILE A 193 12.78 7.41 0.94
N MET A 194 11.74 6.96 0.25
CA MET A 194 10.48 6.51 0.85
C MET A 194 10.40 5.00 0.76
N TYR A 195 9.86 4.35 1.79
CA TYR A 195 9.72 2.91 1.82
C TYR A 195 8.58 2.49 2.73
N ASP A 196 7.93 1.39 2.37
CA ASP A 196 6.76 0.87 3.06
C ASP A 196 7.05 -0.52 3.63
N THR A 197 6.37 -0.90 4.70
CA THR A 197 6.46 -2.23 5.31
C THR A 197 5.13 -2.96 5.30
N ASN A 198 5.17 -4.29 5.38
CA ASN A 198 3.97 -5.14 5.45
C ASN A 198 3.41 -5.33 6.88
N LYS A 199 4.01 -4.65 7.85
CA LYS A 199 3.51 -4.54 9.21
C LYS A 199 4.10 -3.29 9.86
N PRO A 200 3.47 -2.71 10.89
CA PRO A 200 3.95 -1.48 11.51
C PRO A 200 5.39 -1.61 12.05
N THR A 201 6.26 -0.69 11.64
CA THR A 201 7.65 -0.65 12.11
C THR A 201 8.11 0.75 12.49
N ASN A 202 9.23 0.83 13.18
CA ASN A 202 10.04 2.04 13.19
C ASN A 202 11.05 1.99 12.03
N GLY A 203 11.28 3.13 11.37
CA GLY A 203 12.20 3.25 10.25
C GLY A 203 13.53 3.89 10.65
N THR A 204 14.64 3.31 10.22
CA THR A 204 15.98 3.90 10.38
C THR A 204 16.78 3.77 9.09
N LEU A 205 17.34 4.87 8.61
CA LEU A 205 18.27 4.87 7.49
C LEU A 205 19.68 5.20 7.97
N THR A 206 20.62 4.29 7.77
CA THR A 206 22.05 4.56 8.01
C THR A 206 22.71 5.00 6.72
N PHE A 207 23.30 6.19 6.73
CA PHE A 207 23.96 6.79 5.58
C PHE A 207 25.48 6.63 5.69
N TYR A 208 26.12 6.18 4.62
CA TYR A 208 27.56 5.84 4.57
C TYR A 208 28.36 6.75 3.64
N ASN A 209 27.76 7.86 3.19
CA ASN A 209 28.40 8.77 2.25
C ASN A 209 28.87 7.99 0.99
N ASN A 210 30.11 8.17 0.51
CA ASN A 210 30.64 7.44 -0.65
C ASN A 210 31.23 6.05 -0.32
N ASP A 211 31.02 5.50 0.87
CA ASP A 211 31.55 4.18 1.24
C ASP A 211 30.68 3.03 0.68
N SER A 212 31.13 2.44 -0.43
CA SER A 212 30.46 1.32 -1.10
C SER A 212 30.43 0.02 -0.31
N THR A 213 31.17 -0.06 0.80
CA THR A 213 31.18 -1.23 1.69
C THR A 213 30.17 -1.09 2.83
N CYS A 214 29.60 0.11 3.03
CA CYS A 214 28.75 0.43 4.18
C CYS A 214 29.37 0.02 5.52
N THR A 215 30.67 0.28 5.72
CA THR A 215 31.40 -0.04 6.97
C THR A 215 31.69 1.20 7.80
N SER A 216 31.84 2.36 7.16
CA SER A 216 32.13 3.65 7.81
C SER A 216 30.87 4.51 7.87
N LEU A 217 30.09 4.37 8.95
CA LEU A 217 28.88 5.13 9.17
C LEU A 217 29.16 6.64 9.16
N ASN A 218 28.41 7.39 8.35
CA ASN A 218 28.47 8.85 8.34
C ASN A 218 27.44 9.44 9.30
N THR A 219 26.17 9.08 9.13
CA THR A 219 25.08 9.48 10.03
C THR A 219 23.96 8.45 10.05
N THR A 220 23.10 8.54 11.05
CA THR A 220 21.85 7.78 11.16
C THR A 220 20.69 8.75 11.09
N LEU A 221 19.75 8.50 10.19
CA LEU A 221 18.52 9.24 10.02
C LEU A 221 17.37 8.41 10.58
N TYR A 222 16.57 9.05 11.42
CA TYR A 222 15.42 8.42 12.06
C TYR A 222 14.14 8.89 11.37
N ASP A 223 13.23 7.94 11.17
CA ASP A 223 11.89 8.22 10.67
C ASP A 223 11.09 9.14 11.62
N VAL A 224 10.13 9.88 11.06
CA VAL A 224 9.28 10.84 11.80
C VAL A 224 8.49 10.20 12.95
N GLY A 225 8.16 8.90 12.89
CA GLY A 225 7.54 8.18 14.00
C GLY A 225 8.44 8.11 15.26
N ILE A 226 9.76 8.18 15.07
CA ILE A 226 10.74 8.21 16.16
C ILE A 226 10.95 9.65 16.66
N THR A 227 11.06 10.62 15.73
CA THR A 227 11.42 12.01 16.08
C THR A 227 10.23 12.88 16.48
N LYS A 228 9.01 12.54 16.03
CA LYS A 228 7.74 13.26 16.27
C LYS A 228 6.66 12.33 16.85
N ASN A 229 7.04 11.48 17.80
CA ASN A 229 6.14 10.44 18.36
C ASN A 229 4.87 10.94 19.09
N ALA A 230 4.76 12.26 19.32
CA ALA A 230 3.57 12.88 19.90
C ALA A 230 2.44 13.09 18.88
N THR A 231 2.77 13.16 17.59
CA THR A 231 1.80 13.39 16.51
C THR A 231 1.76 12.24 15.51
N MET A 232 2.83 11.45 15.42
CA MET A 232 2.95 10.28 14.55
C MET A 232 3.26 9.01 15.36
N ARG A 233 2.73 7.86 14.93
CA ARG A 233 3.07 6.58 15.57
C ARG A 233 4.54 6.24 15.37
N SER A 234 5.18 5.73 16.42
CA SER A 234 6.52 5.16 16.32
C SER A 234 6.58 3.88 15.48
N TYR A 235 5.46 3.16 15.40
CA TYR A 235 5.29 1.99 14.57
C TYR A 235 4.19 2.25 13.55
N LYS A 236 4.57 2.33 12.28
CA LYS A 236 3.66 2.58 11.15
C LYS A 236 4.21 1.92 9.89
N LEU A 237 3.43 1.91 8.82
CA LEU A 237 3.73 1.18 7.60
C LEU A 237 4.60 1.98 6.62
N TRP A 238 4.32 3.27 6.43
CA TRP A 238 5.13 4.13 5.56
C TRP A 238 6.32 4.74 6.30
N HIS A 239 7.40 5.01 5.58
CA HIS A 239 8.60 5.66 6.10
C HIS A 239 9.23 6.58 5.07
N ALA A 240 9.87 7.64 5.55
CA ALA A 240 10.63 8.56 4.72
C ALA A 240 11.95 8.93 5.37
N ALA A 241 12.99 9.05 4.55
CA ALA A 241 14.29 9.58 4.93
C ALA A 241 14.68 10.69 3.97
N HIS A 242 14.66 11.93 4.47
CA HIS A 242 15.13 13.09 3.74
C HIS A 242 16.62 13.28 3.99
N ILE A 243 17.44 13.20 2.95
CA ILE A 243 18.90 13.36 3.03
C ILE A 243 19.28 14.66 2.34
N TYR A 244 19.49 15.71 3.11
CA TYR A 244 19.82 17.04 2.59
C TYR A 244 20.52 17.89 3.65
N SER A 245 21.03 19.05 3.24
CA SER A 245 21.65 19.99 4.17
C SER A 245 20.60 20.70 5.00
N ASP A 246 20.25 20.14 6.16
CA ASP A 246 19.60 20.86 7.25
C ASP A 246 20.47 20.73 8.50
N SER A 247 20.67 21.83 9.22
CA SER A 247 21.67 21.86 10.30
C SER A 247 21.27 21.09 11.56
N SER A 248 20.21 20.27 11.55
CA SER A 248 19.56 19.78 12.78
C SER A 248 19.04 18.33 12.75
N GLU A 249 18.54 17.83 11.63
CA GLU A 249 17.82 16.54 11.55
C GLU A 249 18.40 15.59 10.48
N SER A 250 18.98 16.13 9.39
CA SER A 250 19.56 15.36 8.28
C SER A 250 21.09 15.44 8.21
N LEU A 251 21.66 16.24 7.30
CA LEU A 251 23.11 16.41 7.13
C LEU A 251 23.55 17.85 7.41
N ALA A 252 24.72 17.99 8.03
CA ALA A 252 25.37 19.30 8.20
C ALA A 252 25.99 19.87 6.89
N TYR A 253 25.79 19.22 5.76
CA TYR A 253 26.37 19.60 4.46
C TYR A 253 25.48 19.14 3.30
N ALA A 254 25.57 19.84 2.17
CA ALA A 254 24.88 19.48 0.94
C ALA A 254 25.57 18.33 0.23
N LEU A 255 24.78 17.46 -0.43
CA LEU A 255 25.33 16.44 -1.31
C LEU A 255 25.91 17.10 -2.56
N ALA A 256 26.93 16.47 -3.14
CA ALA A 256 27.48 16.89 -4.42
C ALA A 256 26.64 16.29 -5.54
N ASN A 257 26.40 17.07 -6.59
CA ASN A 257 25.68 16.61 -7.78
C ASN A 257 26.44 15.51 -8.52
N ASN A 258 25.72 14.70 -9.31
CA ASN A 258 26.28 13.57 -10.06
C ASN A 258 27.18 12.63 -9.23
N THR A 259 26.89 12.46 -7.93
CA THR A 259 27.72 11.68 -7.01
C THR A 259 26.93 10.49 -6.47
N GLN A 260 27.58 9.33 -6.47
CA GLN A 260 27.00 8.10 -5.93
C GLN A 260 27.24 8.02 -4.42
N TYR A 261 26.20 7.70 -3.67
CA TYR A 261 26.20 7.54 -2.22
C TYR A 261 25.56 6.22 -1.79
N TYR A 262 25.85 5.80 -0.56
CA TYR A 262 25.45 4.49 -0.05
C TYR A 262 24.67 4.58 1.26
N TYR A 263 23.71 3.66 1.42
CA TYR A 263 22.85 3.60 2.59
C TYR A 263 22.40 2.15 2.89
N LYS A 264 21.88 1.96 4.11
CA LYS A 264 21.09 0.77 4.48
C LYS A 264 19.79 1.22 5.17
N ILE A 265 18.72 0.48 4.91
CA ILE A 265 17.44 0.61 5.60
C ILE A 265 17.38 -0.45 6.69
N LYS A 266 16.91 -0.05 7.88
CA LYS A 266 16.57 -0.93 8.98
C LYS A 266 15.15 -0.62 9.44
N VAL A 267 14.31 -1.63 9.51
CA VAL A 267 12.95 -1.54 10.03
C VAL A 267 12.77 -2.53 11.17
N CYS A 268 12.16 -2.13 12.27
CA CYS A 268 11.88 -3.03 13.40
C CYS A 268 10.45 -2.88 13.89
N ASP A 269 9.81 -4.01 14.20
CA ASP A 269 8.49 -4.03 14.83
C ASP A 269 8.55 -3.72 16.34
N SER A 270 7.38 -3.70 16.97
CA SER A 270 7.18 -3.46 18.41
C SER A 270 7.84 -4.52 19.31
N ASN A 271 8.19 -5.69 18.74
CA ASN A 271 8.82 -6.82 19.43
C ASN A 271 10.33 -6.96 19.12
N ASP A 272 10.96 -5.89 18.61
CA ASP A 272 12.38 -5.81 18.27
C ASP A 272 12.84 -6.79 17.18
N ARG A 273 11.93 -7.26 16.31
CA ARG A 273 12.33 -8.03 15.14
C ARG A 273 12.58 -7.09 14.00
N CYS A 274 13.78 -7.20 13.47
CA CYS A 274 14.29 -6.23 12.54
C CYS A 274 14.66 -6.86 11.21
N SER A 275 14.51 -6.03 10.19
CA SER A 275 14.93 -6.31 8.83
C SER A 275 15.93 -5.28 8.41
N VAL A 276 17.00 -5.70 7.73
CA VAL A 276 18.13 -4.85 7.37
C VAL A 276 18.49 -5.09 5.92
N SER A 277 18.52 -4.03 5.12
CA SER A 277 18.87 -4.12 3.71
C SER A 277 20.36 -4.41 3.50
N LYS A 278 20.71 -4.88 2.30
CA LYS A 278 22.09 -4.83 1.81
C LYS A 278 22.55 -3.37 1.69
N CYS A 279 23.85 -3.19 1.45
CA CYS A 279 24.40 -1.88 1.09
C CYS A 279 23.83 -1.45 -0.27
N SER A 280 22.92 -0.48 -0.25
CA SER A 280 22.25 0.08 -1.42
C SER A 280 22.87 1.42 -1.79
N ASN A 281 22.58 1.91 -2.99
CA ASN A 281 23.13 3.17 -3.48
C ASN A 281 22.10 3.99 -4.27
N PHE A 282 22.36 5.28 -4.39
CA PHE A 282 21.67 6.21 -5.28
C PHE A 282 22.70 7.17 -5.89
N THR A 283 22.34 7.85 -6.98
CA THR A 283 23.19 8.89 -7.59
C THR A 283 22.41 10.20 -7.68
N THR A 284 22.88 11.24 -7.00
CA THR A 284 22.27 12.57 -7.09
C THR A 284 22.20 13.05 -8.55
N ALA A 285 21.16 13.80 -8.90
CA ALA A 285 21.00 14.34 -10.24
C ALA A 285 22.21 15.21 -10.66
N GLU A 286 22.52 15.24 -11.95
CA GLU A 286 23.68 15.99 -12.47
C GLU A 286 23.52 17.50 -12.30
N SER A 287 22.30 18.01 -12.44
CA SER A 287 21.95 19.43 -12.38
C SER A 287 20.44 19.57 -12.23
N THR A 288 19.95 20.76 -11.88
CA THR A 288 18.51 21.04 -11.78
C THR A 288 17.79 20.83 -13.12
N GLU A 289 18.45 21.10 -14.25
CA GLU A 289 17.90 20.92 -15.59
C GLU A 289 17.79 19.45 -16.01
N LYS A 290 18.65 18.60 -15.45
CA LYS A 290 18.67 17.14 -15.68
C LYS A 290 18.02 16.36 -14.55
N CYS A 291 17.28 17.03 -13.68
CA CYS A 291 16.65 16.44 -12.52
C CYS A 291 15.15 16.21 -12.79
N GLY A 292 14.79 14.95 -13.03
CA GLY A 292 13.41 14.55 -13.33
C GLY A 292 12.41 14.82 -12.20
N TYR A 293 12.89 14.97 -10.96
CA TYR A 293 12.09 15.17 -9.75
C TYR A 293 12.15 16.60 -9.20
N CYS A 294 13.02 17.47 -9.71
CA CYS A 294 13.28 18.77 -9.09
C CYS A 294 12.14 19.77 -9.24
N ASN A 295 11.34 19.63 -10.29
CA ASN A 295 10.21 20.49 -10.55
C ASN A 295 9.01 19.61 -10.93
N PHE A 296 7.89 19.86 -10.29
CA PHE A 296 6.65 19.14 -10.55
C PHE A 296 5.45 20.08 -10.33
N VAL A 297 4.29 19.62 -10.80
CA VAL A 297 3.04 20.35 -10.61
C VAL A 297 2.26 19.62 -9.53
N THR A 298 1.96 20.32 -8.45
CA THR A 298 1.11 19.83 -7.38
C THR A 298 -0.32 20.11 -7.77
N ARG A 299 -1.11 19.06 -7.84
CA ARG A 299 -2.55 19.15 -8.05
C ARG A 299 -3.18 18.03 -7.29
N LEU A 300 -4.24 18.33 -6.55
CA LEU A 300 -5.16 17.32 -6.07
C LEU A 300 -6.53 17.64 -6.68
N LYS A 301 -6.99 16.81 -7.62
CA LYS A 301 -8.34 16.93 -8.20
C LYS A 301 -9.32 16.46 -7.12
N MET A 302 -10.08 17.41 -6.58
CA MET A 302 -11.07 17.19 -5.54
C MET A 302 -12.49 17.06 -6.11
N PRO A 303 -13.41 16.45 -5.34
CA PRO A 303 -14.83 16.52 -5.62
C PRO A 303 -15.34 17.95 -5.77
N THR A 304 -16.41 18.12 -6.56
CA THR A 304 -17.06 19.43 -6.73
C THR A 304 -17.45 20.04 -5.37
N GLY A 305 -17.04 21.29 -5.13
CA GLY A 305 -17.34 22.02 -3.90
C GLY A 305 -16.21 22.00 -2.87
N TRP A 306 -15.12 21.28 -3.12
CA TRP A 306 -13.92 21.30 -2.28
C TRP A 306 -12.80 22.13 -2.92
N ASN A 307 -12.13 22.91 -2.08
CA ASN A 307 -10.99 23.74 -2.44
C ASN A 307 -9.72 23.16 -1.84
N VAL A 308 -8.62 23.23 -2.59
CA VAL A 308 -7.28 22.85 -2.14
C VAL A 308 -6.45 24.10 -2.01
N SER A 309 -5.82 24.27 -0.86
CA SER A 309 -4.88 25.36 -0.64
C SER A 309 -3.58 24.85 -0.02
N TYR A 310 -2.49 25.52 -0.35
CA TYR A 310 -1.14 25.18 0.12
C TYR A 310 -0.54 26.39 0.84
N ASP A 311 0.13 26.11 1.95
CA ASP A 311 0.97 27.02 2.72
C ASP A 311 2.40 26.47 2.64
N VAL A 312 3.21 27.07 1.75
CA VAL A 312 4.52 26.54 1.34
C VAL A 312 5.64 27.09 2.23
N ASP A 313 5.46 28.27 2.82
CA ASP A 313 6.44 28.88 3.73
C ASP A 313 6.14 28.62 5.22
N GLN A 314 5.04 27.94 5.51
CA GLN A 314 4.60 27.51 6.83
C GLN A 314 4.35 28.68 7.79
N ASP A 315 3.94 29.85 7.27
CA ASP A 315 3.64 31.02 8.08
C ASP A 315 2.20 31.01 8.66
N GLY A 316 1.39 30.01 8.27
CA GLY A 316 -0.01 29.84 8.65
C GLY A 316 -1.01 30.56 7.73
N THR A 317 -0.52 31.24 6.70
CA THR A 317 -1.31 31.82 5.62
C THR A 317 -1.30 30.87 4.43
N TYR A 318 -2.47 30.52 3.91
CA TYR A 318 -2.59 29.71 2.70
C TYR A 318 -2.55 30.58 1.44
N GLU A 319 -1.35 30.90 0.96
CA GLU A 319 -1.08 31.81 -0.15
C GLU A 319 -1.35 31.20 -1.53
N HIS A 320 -1.41 29.88 -1.62
CA HIS A 320 -1.61 29.17 -2.88
C HIS A 320 -2.96 28.43 -2.93
N LEU A 321 -4.00 29.11 -3.40
CA LEU A 321 -5.28 28.47 -3.72
C LEU A 321 -5.22 27.80 -5.10
N GLN A 322 -5.48 26.50 -5.15
CA GLN A 322 -5.42 25.72 -6.38
C GLN A 322 -6.40 26.26 -7.43
N GLY A 323 -5.91 26.42 -8.66
CA GLY A 323 -6.70 26.89 -9.79
C GLY A 323 -7.09 28.37 -9.80
N GLN A 324 -6.73 29.16 -8.79
CA GLN A 324 -7.09 30.58 -8.69
C GLN A 324 -6.53 31.42 -9.85
N VAL A 325 -5.30 31.16 -10.29
CA VAL A 325 -4.61 31.97 -11.31
C VAL A 325 -4.86 31.45 -12.73
N CYS A 326 -4.83 30.12 -12.92
CA CYS A 326 -4.78 29.48 -14.23
C CYS A 326 -6.03 28.63 -14.55
N GLY A 327 -7.10 28.77 -13.76
CA GLY A 327 -8.36 28.03 -13.90
C GLY A 327 -8.43 26.75 -13.05
N PRO A 328 -9.62 26.19 -12.83
CA PRO A 328 -9.89 25.16 -11.81
C PRO A 328 -9.13 23.83 -12.00
N ASN A 329 -8.59 23.59 -13.19
CA ASN A 329 -7.80 22.40 -13.50
C ASN A 329 -6.29 22.60 -13.36
N ALA A 330 -5.84 23.80 -12.98
CA ALA A 330 -4.42 24.11 -12.86
C ALA A 330 -3.88 23.78 -11.47
N GLY A 331 -2.74 23.08 -11.44
CA GLY A 331 -1.95 22.88 -10.24
C GLY A 331 -0.92 23.99 -10.01
N MET A 332 -0.26 23.95 -8.86
CA MET A 332 0.85 24.84 -8.53
C MET A 332 2.17 24.20 -8.98
N LYS A 333 3.04 24.97 -9.64
CA LYS A 333 4.41 24.50 -9.92
C LYS A 333 5.25 24.71 -8.68
N VAL A 334 5.88 23.65 -8.17
CA VAL A 334 6.76 23.70 -6.99
C VAL A 334 8.10 23.07 -7.33
N ASN A 335 9.14 23.45 -6.58
CA ASN A 335 10.42 22.75 -6.61
C ASN A 335 10.58 21.84 -5.38
N TYR A 336 11.48 20.87 -5.48
CA TYR A 336 11.72 19.88 -4.43
C TYR A 336 12.26 20.42 -3.10
N SER A 337 12.72 21.68 -3.03
CA SER A 337 13.15 22.30 -1.77
C SER A 337 11.97 22.93 -1.05
N ASP A 338 11.15 23.68 -1.79
CA ASP A 338 9.92 24.29 -1.26
C ASP A 338 8.85 23.22 -0.95
N GLY A 339 8.86 22.09 -1.67
CA GLY A 339 7.92 20.99 -1.46
C GLY A 339 8.19 20.08 -0.27
N ARG A 340 9.27 20.28 0.50
CA ARG A 340 9.68 19.33 1.56
C ARG A 340 8.77 19.33 2.78
N SER A 341 8.18 20.48 3.09
CA SER A 341 7.36 20.69 4.28
C SER A 341 6.30 21.73 3.94
N VAL A 342 5.16 21.26 3.46
CA VAL A 342 4.04 22.11 3.04
C VAL A 342 2.81 21.77 3.87
N ASN A 343 2.04 22.77 4.28
CA ASN A 343 0.74 22.50 4.87
C ASN A 343 -0.31 22.49 3.74
N ILE A 344 -1.14 21.46 3.69
CA ILE A 344 -2.22 21.31 2.71
C ILE A 344 -3.56 21.41 3.43
N LYS A 345 -4.47 22.23 2.91
CA LYS A 345 -5.83 22.33 3.43
C LYS A 345 -6.84 21.99 2.35
N LEU A 346 -7.65 20.97 2.62
CA LEU A 346 -8.84 20.59 1.86
C LEU A 346 -10.05 21.19 2.57
N GLU A 347 -10.67 22.20 1.98
CA GLU A 347 -11.76 22.94 2.62
C GLU A 347 -13.00 22.94 1.75
N LYS A 348 -14.15 22.62 2.34
CA LYS A 348 -15.43 22.73 1.64
C LYS A 348 -15.75 24.20 1.39
N SER A 349 -16.35 24.52 0.25
CA SER A 349 -16.59 25.91 -0.20
C SER A 349 -17.49 26.74 0.72
N ASP A 350 -18.24 26.09 1.63
CA ASP A 350 -19.03 26.75 2.67
C ASP A 350 -18.22 27.09 3.94
N GLY A 351 -16.97 26.64 4.02
CA GLY A 351 -16.05 26.83 5.15
C GLY A 351 -16.45 26.09 6.43
N GLN A 352 -17.46 25.22 6.38
CA GLN A 352 -17.95 24.50 7.56
C GLN A 352 -17.04 23.33 7.92
N VAL A 353 -16.43 22.71 6.92
CA VAL A 353 -15.63 21.49 7.07
C VAL A 353 -14.29 21.67 6.38
N TYR A 354 -13.22 21.23 7.03
CA TYR A 354 -11.92 21.08 6.38
C TYR A 354 -11.11 19.94 6.99
N MET A 355 -10.17 19.44 6.19
CA MET A 355 -9.09 18.56 6.58
C MET A 355 -7.77 19.25 6.26
N GLU A 356 -6.83 19.23 7.21
CA GLU A 356 -5.58 19.97 7.13
C GLU A 356 -4.41 19.04 7.49
N PHE A 357 -3.42 18.97 6.59
CA PHE A 357 -2.25 18.10 6.68
C PHE A 357 -1.01 18.98 6.84
N PHE A 358 -0.23 18.75 7.89
CA PHE A 358 0.92 19.57 8.25
C PHE A 358 2.24 18.89 7.90
N ASN A 359 3.25 19.70 7.58
CA ASN A 359 4.61 19.26 7.24
C ASN A 359 4.61 18.14 6.19
N THR A 360 3.75 18.28 5.20
CA THR A 360 3.55 17.27 4.18
C THR A 360 4.66 17.35 3.13
N SER A 361 5.17 16.20 2.69
CA SER A 361 6.18 16.09 1.65
C SER A 361 5.53 16.02 0.27
N LEU A 362 5.48 17.16 -0.44
CA LEU A 362 5.08 17.18 -1.83
C LEU A 362 6.20 16.57 -2.68
N THR A 363 5.87 15.52 -3.41
CA THR A 363 6.83 14.81 -4.27
C THR A 363 6.21 14.59 -5.64
N LYS A 364 7.05 14.39 -6.66
CA LYS A 364 6.54 14.05 -7.99
C LYS A 364 5.98 12.63 -8.01
N SER A 365 6.58 11.71 -7.28
CA SER A 365 6.11 10.32 -7.15
C SER A 365 4.81 10.24 -6.36
N GLY A 366 4.64 11.05 -5.31
CA GLY A 366 3.45 11.08 -4.46
C GLY A 366 2.29 11.90 -5.01
N LEU A 367 2.48 12.62 -6.11
CA LEU A 367 1.44 13.37 -6.83
C LEU A 367 1.32 12.94 -8.30
N ASN A 368 1.51 11.65 -8.54
CA ASN A 368 1.33 11.05 -9.85
C ASN A 368 -0.15 11.08 -10.30
N ASP A 369 -0.41 10.70 -11.54
CA ASP A 369 -1.74 10.76 -12.15
C ASP A 369 -2.80 9.85 -11.52
N LYS A 370 -2.37 8.81 -10.81
CA LYS A 370 -3.21 7.81 -10.14
C LYS A 370 -3.63 8.24 -8.74
N VAL A 371 -2.75 8.97 -8.04
CA VAL A 371 -2.97 9.39 -6.64
C VAL A 371 -3.55 10.79 -6.53
N ARG A 372 -3.34 11.64 -7.55
CA ARG A 372 -3.82 13.03 -7.53
C ARG A 372 -5.32 13.20 -7.73
N THR A 373 -6.03 12.13 -8.10
CA THR A 373 -7.47 12.20 -8.38
C THR A 373 -8.25 11.61 -7.23
N ILE A 374 -9.02 12.47 -6.58
CA ILE A 374 -10.03 12.12 -5.59
C ILE A 374 -11.37 12.21 -6.30
N SER A 375 -12.06 11.07 -6.42
CA SER A 375 -13.26 10.89 -7.22
C SER A 375 -14.44 11.65 -6.63
N ASP A 376 -15.36 12.10 -7.49
CA ASP A 376 -16.43 13.03 -7.11
C ASP A 376 -17.50 12.45 -6.15
N SER A 377 -17.43 11.17 -5.74
CA SER A 377 -18.47 10.54 -4.91
C SER A 377 -17.97 9.34 -4.09
N GLY A 378 -17.88 9.50 -2.78
CA GLY A 378 -17.46 8.46 -1.81
C GLY A 378 -16.17 8.85 -1.10
N ASP A 379 -15.15 9.14 -1.90
CA ASP A 379 -13.77 9.41 -1.49
C ASP A 379 -13.59 10.40 -0.32
N LEU A 380 -14.34 11.52 -0.30
CA LEU A 380 -14.41 12.42 0.85
C LEU A 380 -15.77 12.28 1.53
N ILE A 381 -15.74 11.89 2.80
CA ILE A 381 -16.91 11.60 3.60
C ILE A 381 -17.32 12.88 4.34
N HIS A 382 -18.57 13.28 4.19
CA HIS A 382 -19.10 14.46 4.84
C HIS A 382 -20.62 14.40 4.86
N ASP A 383 -21.21 14.50 6.05
CA ASP A 383 -22.66 14.67 6.20
C ASP A 383 -22.96 15.85 7.13
N THR A 384 -23.77 16.81 6.68
CA THR A 384 -24.27 17.90 7.54
C THR A 384 -25.46 17.49 8.42
N THR A 385 -26.05 16.33 8.15
CA THR A 385 -27.22 15.78 8.83
C THR A 385 -26.80 14.91 10.00
N GLU A 386 -25.85 14.01 9.74
CA GLU A 386 -25.23 13.12 10.73
C GLU A 386 -23.90 13.70 11.27
N LEU A 387 -23.51 14.91 10.83
CA LEU A 387 -22.49 15.79 11.42
C LEU A 387 -21.06 15.21 11.51
N TYR A 388 -20.68 14.34 10.58
CA TYR A 388 -19.32 13.78 10.50
C TYR A 388 -18.49 14.28 9.30
N VAL A 389 -17.18 14.08 9.37
CA VAL A 389 -16.19 14.33 8.30
C VAL A 389 -15.18 13.19 8.20
N GLY A 390 -14.71 12.88 7.00
CA GLY A 390 -13.76 11.80 6.80
C GLY A 390 -13.26 11.69 5.37
N MET A 391 -12.58 10.58 5.11
CA MET A 391 -12.22 10.10 3.78
C MET A 391 -12.26 8.59 3.78
N GLU A 392 -12.69 7.99 2.67
CA GLU A 392 -12.65 6.53 2.50
C GLU A 392 -11.18 6.04 2.50
N SER A 393 -10.97 4.78 2.86
CA SER A 393 -9.64 4.18 3.02
C SER A 393 -8.72 4.33 1.80
N ASP A 394 -9.26 4.16 0.58
CA ASP A 394 -8.52 4.41 -0.67
C ASP A 394 -8.02 5.86 -0.80
N THR A 395 -8.81 6.82 -0.33
CA THR A 395 -8.49 8.25 -0.40
C THR A 395 -7.51 8.65 0.69
N ARG A 396 -7.65 8.08 1.89
CA ARG A 396 -6.63 8.13 2.94
C ARG A 396 -5.30 7.68 2.38
N ASP A 397 -5.22 6.52 1.74
CA ASP A 397 -3.94 5.97 1.30
C ASP A 397 -3.30 6.81 0.18
N LYS A 398 -4.11 7.36 -0.74
CA LYS A 398 -3.62 8.32 -1.74
C LYS A 398 -2.98 9.56 -1.13
N ILE A 399 -3.50 10.07 -0.01
CA ILE A 399 -3.01 11.29 0.63
C ILE A 399 -1.95 10.97 1.69
N ILE A 400 -2.30 10.22 2.71
CA ILE A 400 -1.46 9.94 3.88
C ILE A 400 -0.23 9.12 3.49
N ASN A 401 -0.39 8.03 2.72
CA ASN A 401 0.71 7.10 2.40
C ASN A 401 1.61 7.61 1.26
N ASN A 402 1.25 8.70 0.57
CA ASN A 402 2.12 9.30 -0.44
C ASN A 402 2.71 10.64 -0.04
N LEU A 403 1.99 11.41 0.77
CA LEU A 403 2.39 12.76 1.11
C LEU A 403 2.96 12.84 2.53
N HIS A 404 2.79 11.79 3.35
CA HIS A 404 3.47 11.61 4.63
C HIS A 404 3.34 12.80 5.60
N PRO A 405 2.11 13.25 5.93
CA PRO A 405 1.94 14.34 6.88
C PRO A 405 2.47 13.97 8.27
N GLU A 406 2.97 14.96 9.01
CA GLU A 406 3.45 14.76 10.38
C GLU A 406 2.40 15.07 11.44
N ALA A 407 1.31 15.74 11.05
CA ALA A 407 0.14 15.99 11.88
C ALA A 407 -1.07 16.30 11.02
N CYS A 408 -2.27 15.99 11.54
CA CYS A 408 -3.51 16.20 10.82
C CYS A 408 -4.54 16.87 11.73
N LYS A 409 -5.30 17.81 11.16
CA LYS A 409 -6.40 18.49 11.84
C LYS A 409 -7.67 18.39 11.02
N ILE A 410 -8.78 18.37 11.72
CA ILE A 410 -10.10 18.40 11.10
C ILE A 410 -10.96 19.46 11.76
N LYS A 411 -11.80 20.09 10.95
CA LYS A 411 -12.93 20.88 11.41
C LYS A 411 -14.21 20.09 11.11
N ILE A 412 -14.95 19.77 12.16
CA ILE A 412 -16.11 18.88 12.11
C ILE A 412 -17.38 19.73 12.26
N PRO A 413 -18.45 19.45 11.50
CA PRO A 413 -19.78 19.95 11.84
C PRO A 413 -20.17 19.52 13.26
N PHE A 414 -20.86 20.38 14.01
CA PHE A 414 -21.31 20.01 15.35
C PHE A 414 -22.56 20.81 15.76
N SER A 415 -23.31 20.27 16.70
CA SER A 415 -24.56 20.77 17.24
C SER A 415 -24.50 20.74 18.77
N GLY A 416 -24.04 21.84 19.36
CA GLY A 416 -23.99 22.00 20.82
C GLY A 416 -22.59 22.31 21.32
N THR A 417 -21.99 21.40 22.09
CA THR A 417 -20.65 21.57 22.67
C THR A 417 -19.69 20.55 22.08
N CYS A 418 -18.65 21.04 21.41
CA CYS A 418 -17.55 20.22 20.92
C CYS A 418 -16.64 19.82 22.08
N SER A 419 -16.93 18.69 22.73
CA SER A 419 -16.17 18.16 23.87
C SER A 419 -15.79 16.71 23.75
N GLU A 420 -16.39 15.98 22.83
CA GLU A 420 -16.15 14.57 22.56
C GLU A 420 -15.75 14.41 21.09
N LEU A 421 -15.02 13.33 20.79
CA LEU A 421 -14.59 12.99 19.44
C LEU A 421 -14.63 11.47 19.27
N TYR A 422 -15.31 11.01 18.22
CA TYR A 422 -15.49 9.61 17.90
C TYR A 422 -14.87 9.28 16.53
N HIS A 423 -14.21 8.13 16.44
CA HIS A 423 -13.69 7.55 15.21
C HIS A 423 -14.57 6.39 14.78
N CYS A 424 -15.05 6.42 13.54
CA CYS A 424 -16.07 5.51 13.03
C CYS A 424 -15.60 4.85 11.73
N ASP A 425 -16.30 3.82 11.27
CA ASP A 425 -16.07 3.25 9.93
C ASP A 425 -16.37 4.27 8.80
N ASP A 426 -16.05 3.91 7.55
CA ASP A 426 -16.28 4.75 6.37
C ASP A 426 -17.77 5.07 6.12
N SER A 427 -18.70 4.41 6.82
CA SER A 427 -20.13 4.68 6.79
C SER A 427 -20.64 5.49 8.00
N GLY A 428 -19.75 5.93 8.90
CA GLY A 428 -20.10 6.66 10.12
C GLY A 428 -20.73 5.81 11.23
N ASN A 429 -20.52 4.48 11.21
CA ASN A 429 -21.02 3.56 12.24
C ASN A 429 -19.85 2.95 13.02
N ASN A 430 -20.15 2.09 14.01
CA ASN A 430 -19.16 1.35 14.79
C ASN A 430 -18.13 2.28 15.44
N CYS A 431 -18.64 3.34 16.07
CA CYS A 431 -17.83 4.46 16.53
C CYS A 431 -17.16 4.17 17.88
N GLU A 432 -15.89 4.57 17.98
CA GLU A 432 -15.08 4.45 19.19
C GLU A 432 -14.72 5.85 19.71
N ASP A 433 -14.86 6.06 21.02
CA ASP A 433 -14.51 7.33 21.67
C ASP A 433 -12.99 7.52 21.70
N ARG A 434 -12.51 8.55 21.00
CA ARG A 434 -11.09 8.93 20.88
C ARG A 434 -10.80 10.31 21.46
N THR A 435 -11.70 10.82 22.29
CA THR A 435 -11.60 12.15 22.91
C THR A 435 -10.28 12.35 23.66
N ASN A 436 -9.77 11.30 24.31
CA ASN A 436 -8.53 11.38 25.11
C ASN A 436 -7.25 11.20 24.27
N ASP A 437 -7.35 10.67 23.07
CA ASP A 437 -6.21 10.46 22.17
C ASP A 437 -6.01 11.64 21.21
N ALA A 438 -7.07 12.40 20.96
CA ALA A 438 -7.06 13.62 20.17
C ALA A 438 -6.79 14.87 21.03
N THR A 439 -6.46 15.98 20.37
CA THR A 439 -6.31 17.29 21.02
C THR A 439 -7.31 18.30 20.48
N LEU A 440 -8.21 18.79 21.34
CA LEU A 440 -9.12 19.88 20.99
C LEU A 440 -8.36 21.21 20.91
N LEU A 441 -8.34 21.81 19.72
CA LEU A 441 -7.62 23.06 19.45
C LEU A 441 -8.53 24.29 19.54
N ASP A 442 -9.78 24.15 19.08
CA ASP A 442 -10.77 25.22 19.11
C ASP A 442 -12.18 24.66 19.33
N ALA A 443 -12.68 24.79 20.56
CA ALA A 443 -14.02 24.36 20.94
C ALA A 443 -15.15 25.16 20.28
N ALA A 444 -14.89 26.41 19.83
CA ALA A 444 -15.90 27.25 19.23
C ALA A 444 -16.16 26.89 17.76
N ASN A 445 -15.13 26.39 17.07
CA ASN A 445 -15.21 25.96 15.68
C ASN A 445 -15.14 24.43 15.50
N CYS A 446 -15.08 23.68 16.59
CA CYS A 446 -14.85 22.24 16.65
C CYS A 446 -13.68 21.75 15.79
N ILE A 447 -12.50 22.27 16.12
CA ILE A 447 -11.25 21.90 15.46
C ILE A 447 -10.45 20.97 16.37
N TRP A 448 -10.18 19.78 15.86
CA TRP A 448 -9.39 18.75 16.53
C TRP A 448 -8.10 18.47 15.78
N GLN A 449 -7.02 18.24 16.51
CA GLN A 449 -5.87 17.52 15.99
C GLN A 449 -6.08 16.02 16.21
N LEU A 450 -6.00 15.26 15.12
CA LEU A 450 -6.21 13.83 15.14
C LEU A 450 -5.01 13.09 15.72
N PRO A 451 -5.24 11.96 16.42
CA PRO A 451 -4.16 11.05 16.78
C PRO A 451 -3.61 10.43 15.48
N TYR A 452 -2.31 10.58 15.26
CA TYR A 452 -1.55 9.82 14.25
C TYR A 452 -2.01 9.94 12.80
N CYS A 453 -2.78 10.98 12.45
CA CYS A 453 -3.37 11.12 11.12
C CYS A 453 -4.22 9.91 10.70
N GLU A 454 -4.89 9.24 11.63
CA GLU A 454 -5.84 8.18 11.31
C GLU A 454 -7.09 8.79 10.68
N PHE A 455 -7.45 8.30 9.50
CA PHE A 455 -8.63 8.76 8.78
C PHE A 455 -9.48 7.58 8.34
N SER A 456 -10.70 7.57 8.84
CA SER A 456 -11.90 7.06 8.19
C SER A 456 -12.95 8.17 8.36
N THR A 457 -13.94 7.99 9.23
CA THR A 457 -14.94 9.01 9.59
C THR A 457 -14.78 9.49 11.04
N TRP A 458 -14.97 10.79 11.26
CA TRP A 458 -14.87 11.44 12.57
C TRP A 458 -16.13 12.25 12.89
N ASP A 459 -16.61 12.13 14.13
CA ASP A 459 -17.84 12.76 14.65
C ASP A 459 -17.55 13.44 16.01
N ALA A 460 -18.18 14.58 16.30
CA ALA A 460 -18.04 15.33 17.55
C ALA A 460 -19.35 15.57 18.33
N ASP A 461 -20.47 14.96 17.91
CA ASP A 461 -21.83 15.26 18.39
C ASP A 461 -22.47 14.15 19.26
N GLY A 462 -21.63 13.27 19.82
CA GLY A 462 -22.05 12.14 20.65
C GLY A 462 -22.10 10.84 19.83
N ASN A 463 -22.05 9.69 20.49
CA ASN A 463 -21.98 8.40 19.80
C ASN A 463 -23.19 8.20 18.85
N PRO A 464 -23.03 8.18 17.52
CA PRO A 464 -24.15 8.02 16.59
C PRO A 464 -24.80 6.62 16.68
N ASP A 465 -24.11 5.63 17.29
CA ASP A 465 -24.68 4.32 17.59
C ASP A 465 -25.71 4.36 18.74
N ASP A 466 -25.75 5.44 19.53
CA ASP A 466 -26.70 5.58 20.65
C ASP A 466 -28.03 6.19 20.19
N SER A 467 -28.77 5.44 19.38
CA SER A 467 -30.22 5.64 19.22
C SER A 467 -30.96 5.17 20.49
N SER A 468 -30.67 5.76 21.65
CA SER A 468 -31.31 5.44 22.92
C SER A 468 -32.73 6.02 23.01
N SER A 469 -33.70 5.23 22.55
CA SER A 469 -35.05 5.31 23.09
C SER A 469 -35.06 4.77 24.53
N SER A 470 -35.13 5.69 25.49
CA SER A 470 -35.26 5.40 26.91
C SER A 470 -36.54 4.60 27.22
N SER A 471 -36.43 3.35 27.67
CA SER A 471 -37.46 2.75 28.54
C SER A 471 -36.89 1.67 29.47
N SER A 472 -37.17 1.86 30.76
CA SER A 472 -36.85 1.01 31.88
C SER A 472 -37.60 -0.33 31.86
N GLY A 473 -36.94 -1.44 32.20
CA GLY A 473 -37.61 -2.67 32.63
C GLY A 473 -36.76 -3.93 32.53
N GLY A 474 -36.39 -4.52 33.67
CA GLY A 474 -35.53 -5.70 33.74
C GLY A 474 -36.19 -7.04 33.37
N GLY A 475 -35.37 -8.08 33.34
CA GLY A 475 -35.79 -9.47 33.23
C GLY A 475 -34.83 -10.30 32.39
N GLY A 476 -34.15 -11.27 33.01
CA GLY A 476 -33.16 -12.11 32.35
C GLY A 476 -33.75 -13.17 31.40
N GLY A 477 -32.86 -13.81 30.64
CA GLY A 477 -33.15 -15.08 29.97
C GLY A 477 -32.37 -15.30 28.68
N GLY A 478 -31.52 -16.32 28.67
CA GLY A 478 -31.43 -17.33 27.60
C GLY A 478 -30.82 -16.92 26.27
N GLY A 479 -29.80 -17.66 25.84
CA GLY A 479 -29.12 -17.45 24.56
C GLY A 479 -29.94 -17.83 23.33
N GLY A 480 -29.43 -17.37 22.19
CA GLY A 480 -29.90 -17.72 20.86
C GLY A 480 -28.92 -17.17 19.83
N GLY A 481 -28.19 -18.06 19.14
CA GLY A 481 -27.34 -17.69 18.01
C GLY A 481 -28.19 -17.18 16.86
N GLY A 482 -27.88 -15.98 16.37
CA GLY A 482 -28.45 -15.41 15.17
C GLY A 482 -27.88 -16.10 13.93
N GLY A 483 -28.73 -16.81 13.20
CA GLY A 483 -28.41 -17.31 11.87
C GLY A 483 -28.44 -16.17 10.86
N ALA A 484 -27.42 -16.10 10.01
CA ALA A 484 -27.36 -15.20 8.87
C ALA A 484 -28.62 -15.34 8.01
N ALA A 485 -29.25 -14.21 7.67
CA ALA A 485 -30.35 -14.17 6.73
C ALA A 485 -29.83 -14.63 5.35
N THR A 486 -30.24 -15.82 4.90
CA THR A 486 -29.91 -16.33 3.56
C THR A 486 -30.76 -15.59 2.53
N GLY A 487 -30.13 -14.71 1.73
CA GLY A 487 -30.80 -14.09 0.59
C GLY A 487 -31.18 -15.08 -0.52
N THR A 488 -32.09 -14.67 -1.38
CA THR A 488 -32.68 -15.46 -2.47
C THR A 488 -31.75 -15.48 -3.68
N THR A 489 -31.56 -16.65 -4.31
CA THR A 489 -30.82 -16.76 -5.58
C THR A 489 -31.79 -16.92 -6.76
N TYR A 490 -31.77 -15.95 -7.68
CA TYR A 490 -32.52 -15.95 -8.93
C TYR A 490 -31.66 -16.52 -10.06
N VAL A 491 -32.11 -17.61 -10.69
CA VAL A 491 -31.37 -18.25 -11.78
C VAL A 491 -31.88 -17.71 -13.13
N ILE A 492 -30.98 -17.15 -13.91
CA ILE A 492 -31.25 -16.50 -15.20
C ILE A 492 -30.90 -17.47 -16.33
N THR A 493 -31.78 -17.64 -17.32
CA THR A 493 -31.46 -18.43 -18.53
C THR A 493 -30.61 -17.65 -19.51
N ASN A 494 -29.91 -18.32 -20.43
CA ASN A 494 -29.08 -17.65 -21.44
C ASN A 494 -29.90 -16.70 -22.33
N GLU A 495 -31.16 -17.03 -22.63
CA GLU A 495 -32.06 -16.15 -23.39
C GLU A 495 -32.41 -14.88 -22.62
N GLN A 496 -32.66 -15.00 -21.31
CA GLN A 496 -32.93 -13.86 -20.43
C GLN A 496 -31.67 -13.00 -20.24
N PHE A 497 -30.51 -13.64 -20.07
CA PHE A 497 -29.25 -12.95 -19.90
C PHE A 497 -28.85 -12.17 -21.16
N SER A 498 -29.07 -12.73 -22.36
CA SER A 498 -28.80 -12.05 -23.62
C SER A 498 -29.79 -10.91 -23.94
N SER A 499 -31.07 -11.08 -23.59
CA SER A 499 -32.10 -10.04 -23.81
C SER A 499 -32.11 -8.93 -22.74
N GLY A 500 -31.45 -9.16 -21.61
CA GLY A 500 -31.49 -8.30 -20.43
C GLY A 500 -32.57 -8.77 -19.44
N TYR A 501 -32.18 -9.02 -18.20
CA TYR A 501 -33.06 -9.49 -17.13
C TYR A 501 -33.06 -8.51 -15.97
N SER A 502 -34.22 -7.98 -15.61
CA SER A 502 -34.40 -7.05 -14.50
C SER A 502 -35.15 -7.71 -13.34
N ASN A 503 -34.72 -7.45 -12.12
CA ASN A 503 -35.39 -7.95 -10.92
C ASN A 503 -35.16 -7.04 -9.71
N ASN A 504 -36.11 -7.06 -8.76
CA ASN A 504 -35.96 -6.39 -7.48
C ASN A 504 -35.20 -7.29 -6.50
N LEU A 505 -34.01 -6.85 -6.09
CA LEU A 505 -33.12 -7.57 -5.19
C LEU A 505 -33.02 -6.84 -3.86
N GLY A 506 -33.20 -7.56 -2.75
CA GLY A 506 -32.84 -7.09 -1.42
C GLY A 506 -31.38 -7.37 -1.07
N VAL A 507 -30.92 -6.81 0.04
CA VAL A 507 -29.59 -7.10 0.59
C VAL A 507 -29.43 -8.61 0.82
N GLY A 508 -28.37 -9.19 0.26
CA GLY A 508 -28.08 -10.63 0.29
C GLY A 508 -28.67 -11.44 -0.87
N ASP A 509 -29.61 -10.89 -1.65
CA ASP A 509 -30.14 -11.56 -2.84
C ASP A 509 -29.11 -11.60 -3.97
N LYS A 510 -29.18 -12.64 -4.82
CA LYS A 510 -28.22 -12.91 -5.89
C LYS A 510 -28.90 -13.25 -7.21
N MET A 511 -28.34 -12.81 -8.32
CA MET A 511 -28.67 -13.25 -9.66
C MET A 511 -27.56 -14.15 -10.21
N LYS A 512 -27.90 -15.40 -10.52
CA LYS A 512 -26.99 -16.41 -11.07
C LYS A 512 -27.16 -16.51 -12.59
N PHE A 513 -26.06 -16.40 -13.33
CA PHE A 513 -26.00 -16.53 -14.80
C PHE A 513 -24.76 -17.35 -15.21
N GLN A 514 -24.64 -17.67 -16.51
CA GLN A 514 -23.57 -18.54 -17.03
C GLN A 514 -22.79 -17.82 -18.14
N VAL A 515 -21.46 -17.79 -18.03
CA VAL A 515 -20.50 -17.29 -19.03
C VAL A 515 -19.47 -18.40 -19.29
N VAL A 516 -19.18 -18.71 -20.57
CA VAL A 516 -18.26 -19.79 -21.01
C VAL A 516 -18.37 -21.09 -20.20
N ALA A 517 -19.61 -21.53 -19.95
CA ALA A 517 -19.97 -22.72 -19.18
C ALA A 517 -19.71 -22.68 -17.65
N SER A 518 -19.18 -21.59 -17.09
CA SER A 518 -19.01 -21.32 -15.66
C SER A 518 -20.18 -20.52 -15.07
N ASN A 519 -20.50 -20.73 -13.79
CA ASN A 519 -21.56 -19.99 -13.11
C ASN A 519 -21.00 -18.74 -12.42
N HIS A 520 -21.67 -17.61 -12.60
CA HIS A 520 -21.32 -16.32 -12.00
C HIS A 520 -22.53 -15.78 -11.24
N PHE A 521 -22.28 -14.83 -10.34
CA PHE A 521 -23.35 -14.18 -9.57
C PHE A 521 -23.15 -12.67 -9.53
N VAL A 522 -24.27 -11.95 -9.54
CA VAL A 522 -24.36 -10.55 -9.10
C VAL A 522 -25.17 -10.55 -7.81
N ALA A 523 -24.57 -10.13 -6.70
CA ALA A 523 -25.20 -10.05 -5.39
C ALA A 523 -25.38 -8.59 -4.97
N VAL A 524 -26.49 -8.26 -4.31
CA VAL A 524 -26.65 -6.95 -3.67
C VAL A 524 -26.09 -7.01 -2.25
N ASN A 525 -25.08 -6.21 -1.97
CA ASN A 525 -24.45 -6.15 -0.66
C ASN A 525 -25.12 -5.10 0.24
N LYS A 526 -25.43 -3.92 -0.31
CA LYS A 526 -25.97 -2.79 0.45
C LYS A 526 -26.83 -1.91 -0.45
N ILE A 527 -27.90 -1.36 0.11
CA ILE A 527 -28.75 -0.35 -0.52
C ILE A 527 -28.72 0.87 0.39
N SER A 528 -28.29 2.02 -0.12
CA SER A 528 -28.19 3.27 0.66
C SER A 528 -28.58 4.46 -0.19
N GLY A 529 -29.59 5.22 0.24
CA GLY A 529 -30.09 6.39 -0.48
C GLY A 529 -30.49 6.08 -1.92
N ASN A 530 -29.78 6.66 -2.89
CA ASN A 530 -29.97 6.47 -4.33
C ASN A 530 -28.92 5.53 -4.96
N ARG A 531 -28.23 4.71 -4.16
CA ARG A 531 -27.15 3.83 -4.60
C ARG A 531 -27.30 2.39 -4.14
N VAL A 532 -26.67 1.49 -4.88
CA VAL A 532 -26.56 0.07 -4.54
C VAL A 532 -25.12 -0.40 -4.71
N SER A 533 -24.59 -1.07 -3.70
CA SER A 533 -23.33 -1.82 -3.79
C SER A 533 -23.62 -3.25 -4.21
N ILE A 534 -22.92 -3.71 -5.25
CA ILE A 534 -23.03 -5.07 -5.77
C ILE A 534 -21.68 -5.78 -5.75
N ASN A 535 -21.73 -7.10 -5.61
CA ASN A 535 -20.60 -8.00 -5.85
C ASN A 535 -20.86 -8.86 -7.08
N VAL A 536 -19.90 -8.90 -8.00
CA VAL A 536 -19.84 -9.90 -9.07
C VAL A 536 -18.85 -10.98 -8.64
N THR A 537 -19.28 -12.24 -8.52
CA THR A 537 -18.45 -13.30 -7.89
C THR A 537 -18.06 -14.44 -8.84
N SER A 538 -17.10 -14.17 -9.72
CA SER A 538 -16.20 -15.20 -10.27
C SER A 538 -14.77 -14.97 -9.82
N GLU A 539 -14.30 -13.76 -10.05
CA GLU A 539 -13.29 -13.04 -9.28
C GLU A 539 -14.05 -11.91 -8.58
N LEU A 540 -13.77 -11.64 -7.30
CA LEU A 540 -14.57 -10.68 -6.54
C LEU A 540 -14.39 -9.27 -7.12
N GLN A 541 -15.39 -8.79 -7.85
CA GLN A 541 -15.42 -7.44 -8.41
C GLN A 541 -16.57 -6.67 -7.75
N GLN A 542 -16.25 -5.59 -7.04
CA GLN A 542 -17.24 -4.75 -6.37
C GLN A 542 -17.56 -3.51 -7.20
N ALA A 543 -18.81 -3.05 -7.16
CA ALA A 543 -19.19 -1.78 -7.76
C ALA A 543 -20.33 -1.10 -7.01
N SER A 544 -20.26 0.22 -6.92
CA SER A 544 -21.38 1.07 -6.50
C SER A 544 -22.07 1.64 -7.75
N LEU A 545 -23.38 1.49 -7.84
CA LEU A 545 -24.19 2.06 -8.92
C LEU A 545 -25.18 3.07 -8.35
N SER A 546 -25.27 4.24 -8.99
CA SER A 546 -26.36 5.19 -8.78
C SER A 546 -27.55 4.89 -9.69
N ILE A 547 -28.76 5.37 -9.35
CA ILE A 547 -29.95 5.18 -10.20
C ILE A 547 -29.69 5.72 -11.62
N GLY A 548 -29.83 4.85 -12.62
CA GLY A 548 -29.58 5.11 -14.04
C GLY A 548 -28.16 4.75 -14.52
N GLU A 549 -27.24 4.44 -13.60
CA GLU A 549 -25.86 4.09 -13.93
C GLU A 549 -25.73 2.64 -14.42
N THR A 550 -24.78 2.41 -15.34
CA THR A 550 -24.42 1.07 -15.82
C THR A 550 -22.92 0.83 -15.64
N LYS A 551 -22.56 -0.31 -15.08
CA LYS A 551 -21.18 -0.80 -14.96
C LYS A 551 -21.00 -2.06 -15.81
N LYS A 552 -19.78 -2.27 -16.30
CA LYS A 552 -19.41 -3.42 -17.13
C LYS A 552 -18.30 -4.22 -16.45
N PHE A 553 -18.34 -5.54 -16.58
CA PHE A 553 -17.44 -6.47 -15.90
C PHE A 553 -16.96 -7.54 -16.88
N ASP A 554 -15.65 -7.76 -16.91
CA ASP A 554 -14.99 -8.91 -17.54
C ASP A 554 -14.95 -9.99 -16.45
N VAL A 555 -15.66 -11.10 -16.65
CA VAL A 555 -15.86 -12.09 -15.58
C VAL A 555 -15.04 -13.36 -15.78
N ASP A 556 -14.34 -13.49 -16.90
CA ASP A 556 -13.48 -14.62 -17.25
C ASP A 556 -12.03 -14.25 -17.63
N SER A 557 -11.68 -12.96 -17.53
CA SER A 557 -10.34 -12.38 -17.68
C SER A 557 -9.78 -12.53 -19.10
N ASP A 558 -10.65 -12.45 -20.12
CA ASP A 558 -10.26 -12.54 -21.53
C ASP A 558 -10.00 -11.16 -22.21
N ASN A 559 -10.12 -10.07 -21.46
CA ASN A 559 -10.10 -8.66 -21.91
C ASN A 559 -11.32 -8.22 -22.72
N TYR A 560 -12.45 -8.90 -22.56
CA TYR A 560 -13.75 -8.46 -23.04
C TYR A 560 -14.73 -8.33 -21.87
N TYR A 561 -15.55 -7.29 -21.89
CA TYR A 561 -16.67 -7.20 -20.97
C TYR A 561 -17.74 -8.23 -21.35
N ASP A 562 -18.07 -9.10 -20.41
CA ASP A 562 -19.10 -10.15 -20.53
C ASP A 562 -20.46 -9.74 -19.97
N LEU A 563 -20.44 -8.82 -19.00
CA LEU A 563 -21.58 -8.46 -18.17
C LEU A 563 -21.75 -6.94 -18.12
N SER A 564 -22.97 -6.48 -18.32
CA SER A 564 -23.41 -5.13 -17.94
C SER A 564 -24.44 -5.21 -16.83
N VAL A 565 -24.31 -4.35 -15.83
CA VAL A 565 -25.23 -4.23 -14.70
C VAL A 565 -25.72 -2.79 -14.63
N THR A 566 -27.05 -2.60 -14.61
CA THR A 566 -27.69 -1.28 -14.56
C THR A 566 -28.59 -1.21 -13.34
N LEU A 567 -28.52 -0.12 -12.57
CA LEU A 567 -29.47 0.17 -11.50
C LEU A 567 -30.63 1.00 -12.06
N ASN A 568 -31.82 0.42 -12.17
CA ASN A 568 -32.98 1.11 -12.76
C ASN A 568 -33.66 2.05 -11.75
N SER A 569 -33.86 1.56 -10.52
CA SER A 569 -34.52 2.29 -9.43
C SER A 569 -34.25 1.64 -8.07
N ILE A 570 -34.53 2.36 -6.99
CA ILE A 570 -34.55 1.82 -5.63
C ILE A 570 -35.94 2.05 -5.05
N ASN A 571 -36.56 0.97 -4.57
CA ASN A 571 -37.89 0.98 -3.98
C ASN A 571 -37.79 1.03 -2.45
N GLY A 572 -37.71 2.24 -1.88
CA GLY A 572 -37.55 2.44 -0.43
C GLY A 572 -36.09 2.28 0.02
N THR A 573 -35.86 1.58 1.12
CA THR A 573 -34.50 1.27 1.64
C THR A 573 -34.13 -0.21 1.54
N THR A 574 -35.02 -1.06 1.02
CA THR A 574 -34.86 -2.52 1.13
C THR A 574 -34.61 -3.23 -0.19
N ASN A 575 -35.03 -2.66 -1.33
CA ASN A 575 -35.01 -3.36 -2.62
C ASN A 575 -34.49 -2.46 -3.75
N ALA A 576 -33.62 -3.03 -4.59
CA ALA A 576 -33.04 -2.42 -5.77
C ALA A 576 -33.50 -3.11 -7.06
N ASP A 577 -34.00 -2.37 -8.03
CA ASP A 577 -34.33 -2.89 -9.36
C ASP A 577 -33.08 -2.88 -10.24
N ILE A 578 -32.47 -4.04 -10.43
CA ILE A 578 -31.22 -4.22 -11.16
C ILE A 578 -31.47 -4.99 -12.45
N THR A 579 -30.93 -4.48 -13.56
CA THR A 579 -30.84 -5.20 -14.84
C THR A 579 -29.46 -5.79 -15.02
N VAL A 580 -29.36 -7.06 -15.39
CA VAL A 580 -28.13 -7.70 -15.88
C VAL A 580 -28.30 -8.11 -17.33
N LYS A 581 -27.25 -7.92 -18.13
CA LYS A 581 -27.25 -8.27 -19.55
C LYS A 581 -25.87 -8.70 -20.02
N SER A 582 -25.83 -9.78 -20.80
CA SER A 582 -24.63 -10.24 -21.48
C SER A 582 -24.19 -9.23 -22.55
N ILE A 583 -22.91 -8.89 -22.53
CA ILE A 583 -22.24 -8.07 -23.54
C ILE A 583 -20.97 -8.80 -24.00
N ASN A 584 -20.35 -8.28 -25.06
CA ASN A 584 -19.05 -8.73 -25.55
C ASN A 584 -18.39 -7.53 -26.21
N GLU A 585 -17.62 -6.78 -25.43
CA GLU A 585 -16.98 -5.53 -25.83
C GLU A 585 -15.52 -5.53 -25.39
N GLU A 586 -14.58 -5.26 -26.29
CA GLU A 586 -13.14 -5.23 -25.99
C GLU A 586 -12.82 -4.15 -24.95
N VAL A 587 -12.03 -4.49 -23.93
CA VAL A 587 -11.58 -3.54 -22.90
C VAL A 587 -10.56 -2.58 -23.51
N VAL A 588 -10.99 -1.39 -23.90
CA VAL A 588 -10.10 -0.34 -24.42
C VAL A 588 -9.38 0.34 -23.26
N ALA A 589 -8.07 0.14 -23.15
CA ALA A 589 -7.22 0.87 -22.22
C ALA A 589 -7.25 2.38 -22.55
N GLY A 590 -8.03 3.16 -21.79
CA GLY A 590 -8.00 4.62 -21.82
C GLY A 590 -9.30 5.38 -22.11
N SER A 591 -10.49 4.77 -22.04
CA SER A 591 -11.75 5.55 -22.09
C SER A 591 -12.79 5.04 -21.11
N GLU A 592 -12.96 5.74 -19.98
CA GLU A 592 -14.19 5.63 -19.18
C GLU A 592 -15.31 6.46 -19.81
N ASP A 593 -16.48 5.85 -19.80
CA ASP A 593 -17.74 6.27 -20.40
C ASP A 593 -18.25 7.60 -19.82
N SER A 594 -18.18 8.67 -20.61
CA SER A 594 -18.82 9.95 -20.30
C SER A 594 -20.30 9.90 -20.70
N GLY A 595 -21.18 9.67 -19.72
CA GLY A 595 -22.62 9.83 -19.91
C GLY A 595 -22.98 11.30 -20.15
N ILE A 596 -23.34 11.65 -21.39
CA ILE A 596 -23.91 12.97 -21.73
C ILE A 596 -25.42 12.84 -21.99
N THR A 597 -26.23 13.55 -21.20
CA THR A 597 -27.59 13.97 -21.57
C THR A 597 -27.56 15.45 -21.99
N GLY A 598 -28.31 15.79 -23.04
CA GLY A 598 -27.98 16.91 -23.92
C GLY A 598 -28.74 18.24 -23.79
N ASN A 599 -28.51 19.03 -24.85
CA ASN A 599 -29.14 20.26 -25.36
C ASN A 599 -28.75 21.64 -24.78
N ALA A 600 -28.05 22.43 -25.61
CA ALA A 600 -28.45 23.79 -26.00
C ALA A 600 -27.83 24.18 -27.37
N VAL A 601 -28.55 25.05 -28.07
CA VAL A 601 -28.43 25.46 -29.49
C VAL A 601 -27.78 26.85 -29.61
N ASP A 602 -27.24 27.15 -30.81
CA ASP A 602 -26.85 28.47 -31.39
C ASP A 602 -25.52 29.09 -30.89
N ASP A 603 -24.69 29.80 -31.67
CA ASP A 603 -24.73 30.27 -33.08
C ASP A 603 -23.27 30.62 -33.52
N SER A 604 -23.08 30.57 -34.83
CA SER A 604 -22.02 31.08 -35.72
C SER A 604 -21.00 32.10 -35.19
N SER A 605 -19.74 31.94 -35.60
CA SER A 605 -19.12 32.66 -36.74
C SER A 605 -17.59 32.60 -36.68
N GLY A 606 -16.97 32.60 -37.85
CA GLY A 606 -15.57 32.26 -38.06
C GLY A 606 -14.57 33.40 -37.86
N GLY A 607 -13.30 33.00 -37.81
CA GLY A 607 -12.15 33.90 -37.76
C GLY A 607 -10.88 33.10 -37.94
N SER A 608 -10.48 32.93 -39.20
CA SER A 608 -9.15 32.46 -39.60
C SER A 608 -8.16 33.61 -39.45
N GLU A 609 -7.04 33.41 -38.76
CA GLU A 609 -5.78 34.05 -39.15
C GLU A 609 -4.55 33.29 -38.69
N SER A 610 -3.55 33.36 -39.56
CA SER A 610 -2.35 32.55 -39.66
C SER A 610 -1.19 33.11 -38.81
N GLY A 611 -0.48 32.20 -38.14
CA GLY A 611 0.97 32.08 -38.29
C GLY A 611 1.86 32.73 -37.23
N GLN A 612 2.62 31.91 -36.50
CA GLN A 612 4.08 32.02 -36.47
C GLN A 612 4.71 30.72 -35.96
N GLU A 613 5.70 30.23 -36.72
CA GLU A 613 6.44 29.00 -36.49
C GLU A 613 7.45 29.12 -35.33
N THR A 614 7.58 28.04 -34.56
CA THR A 614 8.81 27.67 -33.82
C THR A 614 9.06 26.17 -34.00
N PRO A 615 10.33 25.74 -34.13
CA PRO A 615 10.68 24.48 -34.78
C PRO A 615 10.34 23.25 -33.92
N ALA A 616 9.74 22.26 -34.57
CA ALA A 616 9.56 20.93 -34.01
C ALA A 616 10.93 20.23 -33.86
N ILE A 617 11.23 19.77 -32.65
CA ILE A 617 12.30 18.81 -32.39
C ILE A 617 11.78 17.45 -32.84
N VAL A 618 12.40 16.89 -33.89
CA VAL A 618 12.21 15.50 -34.30
C VAL A 618 12.98 14.63 -33.30
N ILE A 619 12.26 13.85 -32.49
CA ILE A 619 12.82 12.69 -31.81
C ILE A 619 12.50 11.50 -32.71
N GLU A 620 13.50 11.02 -33.45
CA GLU A 620 13.44 9.69 -34.07
C GLU A 620 13.59 8.66 -32.97
N GLU A 621 12.52 7.91 -32.69
CA GLU A 621 12.57 6.70 -31.89
C GLU A 621 12.68 5.51 -32.85
N ASP A 622 13.92 5.12 -33.18
CA ASP A 622 14.19 3.88 -33.92
C ASP A 622 13.91 2.68 -32.99
N SER A 623 12.64 2.24 -32.94
CA SER A 623 12.30 0.95 -32.36
C SER A 623 12.86 -0.15 -33.25
N SER A 624 14.03 -0.68 -32.90
CA SER A 624 14.66 -1.76 -33.64
C SER A 624 13.75 -3.00 -33.65
N LEU A 625 13.17 -3.33 -34.82
CA LEU A 625 12.35 -4.53 -35.07
C LEU A 625 13.17 -5.83 -35.12
N THR A 626 14.33 -5.88 -34.44
CA THR A 626 15.23 -7.05 -34.44
C THR A 626 14.58 -8.30 -33.83
N TRP A 627 13.63 -8.13 -32.90
CA TRP A 627 12.88 -9.23 -32.30
C TRP A 627 11.96 -9.95 -33.31
N ILE A 628 11.45 -9.25 -34.34
CA ILE A 628 10.61 -9.86 -35.39
C ILE A 628 11.41 -10.85 -36.23
N TRP A 629 12.67 -10.54 -36.53
CA TRP A 629 13.55 -11.46 -37.27
C TRP A 629 13.91 -12.71 -36.47
N VAL A 630 14.03 -12.60 -35.15
CA VAL A 630 14.24 -13.77 -34.26
C VAL A 630 13.02 -14.69 -34.28
N LEU A 631 11.80 -14.14 -34.22
CA LEU A 631 10.56 -14.91 -34.32
C LEU A 631 10.40 -15.63 -35.67
N ILE A 632 10.74 -14.97 -36.78
CA ILE A 632 10.69 -15.58 -38.11
C ILE A 632 11.65 -16.76 -38.21
N VAL A 633 12.87 -16.65 -37.66
CA VAL A 633 13.84 -17.76 -37.64
C VAL A 633 13.34 -18.93 -36.81
N ILE A 634 12.75 -18.68 -35.63
CA ILE A 634 12.18 -19.72 -34.77
C ILE A 634 11.04 -20.46 -35.50
N LEU A 635 10.14 -19.73 -36.17
CA LEU A 635 9.05 -20.33 -36.93
C LEU A 635 9.54 -21.17 -38.12
N ILE A 636 10.61 -20.76 -38.80
CA ILE A 636 11.23 -21.55 -39.87
C ILE A 636 11.85 -22.84 -39.31
N VAL A 637 12.51 -22.78 -38.15
CA VAL A 637 13.10 -23.97 -37.50
C VAL A 637 12.03 -24.95 -37.03
N ILE A 638 10.94 -24.45 -36.44
CA ILE A 638 9.79 -25.28 -36.03
C ILE A 638 9.12 -25.90 -37.27
N GLY A 639 8.89 -25.11 -38.31
CA GLY A 639 8.30 -25.60 -39.57
C GLY A 639 9.18 -26.66 -40.25
N ALA A 640 10.49 -26.46 -40.28
CA ALA A 640 11.44 -27.45 -40.80
C ALA A 640 11.46 -28.72 -39.95
N GLY A 641 11.46 -28.58 -38.61
CA GLY A 641 11.38 -29.70 -37.68
C GLY A 641 10.11 -30.53 -37.88
N TYR A 642 8.97 -29.88 -38.01
CA TYR A 642 7.68 -30.53 -38.27
C TYR A 642 7.66 -31.23 -39.64
N TRP A 643 8.23 -30.61 -40.67
CA TRP A 643 8.35 -31.22 -42.00
C TRP A 643 9.24 -32.47 -42.00
N PHE A 644 10.39 -32.43 -41.32
CA PHE A 644 11.27 -33.59 -41.18
C PHE A 644 10.65 -34.71 -40.32
N TYR A 645 9.88 -34.35 -39.30
CA TYR A 645 9.13 -35.31 -38.48
C TYR A 645 8.08 -36.06 -39.29
N ASN A 646 7.28 -35.35 -40.10
CA ASN A 646 6.25 -35.95 -40.95
C ASN A 646 6.80 -36.74 -42.15
N LYS A 647 8.06 -36.56 -42.52
CA LYS A 647 8.70 -37.34 -43.59
C LYS A 647 9.31 -38.66 -43.10
N LYS A 648 9.36 -38.87 -41.78
CA LYS A 648 10.00 -40.03 -41.14
C LYS A 648 8.99 -41.07 -40.63
N GLN A 649 7.70 -40.75 -40.65
CA GLN A 649 6.59 -41.71 -40.68
C GLN A 649 6.16 -41.93 -42.13
#